data_AF-A0A9J6GPU6-F1
#
_entry.id   AF-A0A9J6GPU6-F1
#
_cell.length_a   1.000
_cell.length_b   1.000
_cell.length_c   1.000
_cell.angle_alpha   90.00
_cell.angle_beta   90.00
_cell.angle_gamma   90.00
#
_symmetry.space_group_name_H-M   'P 1'
#
loop_
_entity.id
_entity.type
_entity.pdbx_description
1 polymer ?
#
loop_
_entity_poly.entity_id
_entity_poly.type
_entity_poly.pdbx_seq_one_letter_code
_entity_poly.pdbx_strand_id
1 'polypeptide(L)'
;MEGMGEAPSSTNSRMLACHNFVSQDVFTTEDKDIVSMCAAGDKLLIATSRMNIEVRDLNSKGQLLMAFPTTDQALTIVYCEGANFVLTLEKEMSRSVDMFHVRAYFNWWVEPCNQVPKTRDAGSQPASNGAADSRLEIVELPSKRPAVSCIGCCRQSGTSVVASGSSVSVFVLRNRYDVARKQSYNDFELLLVLKVSFHPNSLHVCEDHVACCSDSELLVLKICLKTDAENLVATAQSVPVKQKKKQAPTNTHDLSSPVVDDAHYVELKFDSEDSVEWASAGWEQEWKAVLHPSCFPVQLTLKSMEEAGADKDADVVILGPRVNPPAVCNVFVTVSPDTDLISSIDEVSAVMLLYRKFCSKANRHLKAFHWVPYYVNDSKGASMLDPLTEAISTPLETAASVLHSRVFNKLKTLACLVSSETHGYFYTLSGVSELVSIYSYSKEAESVAIDACFLHALTGAGLETYTVPAPCELPEAAETSTDAFGRPTMMVGLRPFLGIKTLLIADQHLVLAAASGVASGEAPEPSCTLYSLLKPAINRFFYDLEEAASKTRKEDELAYANAIKEGLRLLKVCVSSHGKYSCSSEFLATYADACCILGDIFLKSDAATEKDCAASYYALSEANMETIVNRILFFKGIVSHTTLTKVIVQYVKLVCAQPPSPAKKPVSPSLADTILEIFAEECPEYMHKLVLCSGIAAFSSDKALNRLRKRLANRRQSQGYAADSLTVAHLLLQAQNADMAQNLLKTLSKEFLTPVLLDLHELIHKDQYLTQLGQLVKLTRPDAYFSMLVHLKNAGTMSPEQIVLILQHASPGSEPHCVPLLREFLEAILSSKRTNAQAYPHLLMMLVKVYVGKLAPYSGSGSPQQTPSQLVHTKPTTLFGNRPAWLLELPPFFGRAVTKTCDQYSTTMNLAECCACSNCWDELLRMQSLLCSDLLSASLRTQVLELLEKSSLAASDNYVSLKVLCLPPGQARSLLLKSYPSAVLGFMESKFPEDSAEWASLYTDVSGKLQACKKKKGSVYSHISEAALSYLSEVLTPVQLLDLLPPGKQEHVEHVKHCMERYQAKLLREKIIALGTELKEMM
;
A
#
# COMPACT_ATOMS: atom_id res chain seq x y z
N MET A 1 48.49 -6.06 41.64
CA MET A 1 48.28 -5.24 40.43
C MET A 1 46.97 -5.71 39.83
N GLU A 2 45.94 -4.95 40.17
CA GLU A 2 44.55 -5.13 39.75
C GLU A 2 44.42 -4.82 38.26
N GLY A 3 43.83 -5.75 37.50
CA GLY A 3 43.32 -5.47 36.17
C GLY A 3 41.83 -5.17 36.29
N MET A 4 41.49 -3.88 36.39
CA MET A 4 40.12 -3.39 36.25
C MET A 4 39.59 -3.81 34.88
N GLY A 5 38.67 -4.78 34.86
CA GLY A 5 37.74 -4.94 33.76
C GLY A 5 36.74 -3.79 33.83
N GLU A 6 36.70 -2.95 32.81
CA GLU A 6 35.73 -1.87 32.65
C GLU A 6 34.31 -2.45 32.72
N ALA A 7 33.61 -2.14 33.81
CA ALA A 7 32.16 -2.29 33.88
C ALA A 7 31.53 -1.37 32.82
N PRO A 8 30.46 -1.80 32.11
CA PRO A 8 29.72 -0.89 31.26
C PRO A 8 29.23 0.27 32.13
N SER A 9 29.61 1.48 31.74
CA SER A 9 29.24 2.72 32.39
C SER A 9 27.75 2.71 32.73
N SER A 10 27.43 2.83 34.02
CA SER A 10 26.07 2.99 34.52
C SER A 10 25.36 4.12 33.78
N THR A 11 24.45 3.77 32.86
CA THR A 11 23.41 4.68 32.37
C THR A 11 22.51 5.01 33.56
N ASN A 12 22.94 5.98 34.38
CA ASN A 12 22.18 6.47 35.51
C ASN A 12 20.84 7.02 35.00
N SER A 13 19.78 6.23 35.12
CA SER A 13 18.40 6.70 34.92
C SER A 13 18.10 7.76 35.99
N ARG A 14 18.14 9.04 35.62
CA ARG A 14 17.74 10.13 36.51
C ARG A 14 16.27 9.93 36.87
N MET A 15 15.99 9.65 38.15
CA MET A 15 14.62 9.52 38.64
C MET A 15 13.91 10.87 38.57
N LEU A 16 12.74 10.90 37.95
CA LEU A 16 11.87 12.07 37.85
C LEU A 16 10.52 11.71 38.48
N ALA A 17 10.41 11.83 39.80
CA ALA A 17 9.21 11.43 40.54
C ALA A 17 8.01 12.33 40.20
N CYS A 18 7.24 11.94 39.18
CA CYS A 18 6.09 12.67 38.64
C CYS A 18 4.88 11.78 38.34
N HIS A 19 5.00 10.46 38.44
CA HIS A 19 3.89 9.53 38.24
C HIS A 19 3.09 9.33 39.53
N ASN A 20 1.86 9.85 39.57
CA ASN A 20 0.93 9.69 40.69
C ASN A 20 -0.33 8.93 40.26
N PHE A 21 -0.74 7.94 41.06
CA PHE A 21 -2.04 7.29 40.89
C PHE A 21 -3.17 8.21 41.39
N VAL A 22 -4.31 8.21 40.69
CA VAL A 22 -5.44 9.11 40.99
C VAL A 22 -6.15 8.71 42.27
N SER A 23 -6.34 7.40 42.48
CA SER A 23 -6.92 6.83 43.69
C SER A 23 -6.29 5.47 44.00
N GLN A 24 -6.48 5.03 45.25
CA GLN A 24 -6.13 3.71 45.72
C GLN A 24 -7.32 3.16 46.50
N ASP A 25 -7.97 2.15 45.95
CA ASP A 25 -9.05 1.43 46.60
C ASP A 25 -8.51 0.11 47.16
N VAL A 26 -8.99 -0.28 48.33
CA VAL A 26 -8.55 -1.50 49.04
C VAL A 26 -9.75 -2.35 49.34
N PHE A 27 -9.69 -3.62 48.97
CA PHE A 27 -10.75 -4.60 49.23
C PHE A 27 -10.15 -5.97 49.51
N THR A 28 -10.93 -6.83 50.15
CA THR A 28 -10.51 -8.18 50.54
C THR A 28 -11.34 -9.25 49.84
N THR A 29 -10.75 -10.42 49.71
CA THR A 29 -11.41 -11.64 49.23
C THR A 29 -11.63 -12.61 50.39
N GLU A 30 -12.62 -13.51 50.26
CA GLU A 30 -12.91 -14.50 51.32
C GLU A 30 -11.83 -15.60 51.42
N ASP A 31 -11.02 -15.74 50.37
CA ASP A 31 -9.98 -16.74 50.30
C ASP A 31 -8.63 -16.22 50.82
N LYS A 32 -7.87 -17.15 51.41
CA LYS A 32 -6.58 -16.86 52.06
C LYS A 32 -5.52 -16.39 51.08
N ASP A 33 -5.48 -17.05 49.93
CA ASP A 33 -4.52 -16.84 48.86
C ASP A 33 -5.27 -16.87 47.52
N ILE A 34 -4.91 -15.95 46.63
CA ILE A 34 -5.47 -15.92 45.27
C ILE A 34 -4.72 -16.93 44.42
N VAL A 35 -5.45 -17.90 43.85
CA VAL A 35 -4.88 -18.94 42.99
C VAL A 35 -4.45 -18.35 41.65
N SER A 36 -5.34 -17.59 41.01
CA SER A 36 -5.08 -16.91 39.74
C SER A 36 -6.03 -15.72 39.56
N MET A 37 -5.62 -14.72 38.79
CA MET A 37 -6.42 -13.54 38.48
C MET A 37 -6.17 -13.06 37.04
N CYS A 38 -7.21 -12.51 36.41
CA CYS A 38 -7.09 -11.85 35.11
C CYS A 38 -8.05 -10.65 35.02
N ALA A 39 -7.77 -9.72 34.10
CA ALA A 39 -8.60 -8.55 33.85
C ALA A 39 -9.45 -8.74 32.59
N ALA A 40 -10.72 -8.36 32.67
CA ALA A 40 -11.65 -8.27 31.55
C ALA A 40 -12.13 -6.80 31.45
N GLY A 41 -11.35 -5.98 30.74
CA GLY A 41 -11.48 -4.53 30.79
C GLY A 41 -11.16 -4.01 32.20
N ASP A 42 -12.10 -3.25 32.79
CA ASP A 42 -12.03 -2.81 34.20
C ASP A 42 -12.75 -3.75 35.19
N LYS A 43 -13.02 -5.00 34.78
CA LYS A 43 -13.50 -6.07 35.68
C LYS A 43 -12.35 -6.99 36.06
N LEU A 44 -12.28 -7.35 37.34
CA LEU A 44 -11.29 -8.26 37.90
C LEU A 44 -11.93 -9.64 38.11
N LEU A 45 -11.36 -10.66 37.48
CA LEU A 45 -11.74 -12.05 37.68
C LEU A 45 -10.74 -12.72 38.61
N ILE A 46 -11.25 -13.41 39.64
CA ILE A 46 -10.44 -14.08 40.66
C ILE A 46 -10.87 -15.53 40.77
N ALA A 47 -9.94 -16.46 40.52
CA ALA A 47 -10.16 -17.89 40.75
C ALA A 47 -9.99 -18.20 42.24
N THR A 48 -11.02 -18.78 42.84
CA THR A 48 -11.04 -19.14 44.25
C THR A 48 -10.72 -20.63 44.45
N SER A 49 -10.31 -20.97 45.66
CA SER A 49 -10.18 -22.34 46.16
C SER A 49 -11.51 -23.09 46.22
N ARG A 50 -12.65 -22.38 46.18
CA ARG A 50 -14.01 -22.93 46.27
C ARG A 50 -14.59 -23.33 44.91
N MET A 51 -13.75 -23.56 43.90
CA MET A 51 -14.15 -23.95 42.54
C MET A 51 -15.18 -22.96 41.94
N ASN A 52 -14.89 -21.67 42.07
CA ASN A 52 -15.66 -20.62 41.41
C ASN A 52 -14.73 -19.47 40.98
N ILE A 53 -15.22 -18.64 40.08
CA ILE A 53 -14.56 -17.41 39.65
C ILE A 53 -15.43 -16.22 40.07
N GLU A 54 -14.88 -15.37 40.93
CA GLU A 54 -15.51 -14.10 41.34
C GLU A 54 -15.23 -13.01 40.30
N VAL A 55 -16.26 -12.24 39.95
CA VAL A 55 -16.15 -11.07 39.07
C VAL A 55 -16.40 -9.80 39.88
N ARG A 56 -15.39 -8.95 39.98
CA ARG A 56 -15.41 -7.71 40.76
C ARG A 56 -15.24 -6.48 39.87
N ASP A 57 -15.93 -5.39 40.18
CA ASP A 57 -15.83 -4.13 39.42
C ASP A 57 -14.78 -3.20 40.03
N LEU A 58 -13.73 -2.88 39.28
CA LEU A 58 -12.67 -1.99 39.77
C LEU A 58 -13.13 -0.54 39.87
N ASN A 59 -14.04 -0.11 38.97
CA ASN A 59 -14.63 1.23 38.99
C ASN A 59 -15.53 1.46 40.21
N SER A 60 -16.13 0.39 40.75
CA SER A 60 -16.96 0.41 41.96
C SER A 60 -16.20 -0.10 43.19
N LYS A 61 -14.90 0.26 43.31
CA LYS A 61 -14.04 -0.05 44.46
C LYS A 61 -13.91 -1.55 44.79
N GLY A 62 -13.95 -2.41 43.78
CA GLY A 62 -13.81 -3.86 43.94
C GLY A 62 -15.07 -4.57 44.43
N GLN A 63 -16.25 -3.97 44.23
CA GLN A 63 -17.54 -4.59 44.55
C GLN A 63 -17.72 -5.90 43.78
N LEU A 64 -18.10 -6.98 44.48
CA LEU A 64 -18.47 -8.25 43.87
C LEU A 64 -19.78 -8.10 43.08
N LEU A 65 -19.70 -8.37 41.78
CA LEU A 65 -20.86 -8.32 40.89
C LEU A 65 -21.55 -9.68 40.79
N MET A 66 -20.77 -10.72 40.54
CA MET A 66 -21.26 -12.09 40.38
C MET A 66 -20.13 -13.10 40.61
N ALA A 67 -20.49 -14.37 40.78
CA ALA A 67 -19.54 -15.48 40.73
C ALA A 67 -20.17 -16.63 39.94
N PHE A 68 -19.35 -17.35 39.17
CA PHE A 68 -19.79 -18.54 38.43
C PHE A 68 -18.94 -19.76 38.81
N PRO A 69 -19.54 -20.96 38.85
CA PRO A 69 -18.84 -22.17 39.29
C PRO A 69 -17.88 -22.69 38.21
N THR A 70 -16.74 -23.23 38.65
CA THR A 70 -15.85 -24.05 37.83
C THR A 70 -16.09 -25.54 38.11
N THR A 71 -15.66 -26.42 37.21
CA THR A 71 -15.86 -27.87 37.38
C THR A 71 -14.87 -28.46 38.38
N ASP A 72 -13.60 -28.03 38.28
CA ASP A 72 -12.51 -28.39 39.17
C ASP A 72 -11.79 -27.12 39.67
N GLN A 73 -10.70 -27.25 40.44
CA GLN A 73 -9.94 -26.09 40.93
C GLN A 73 -9.17 -25.43 39.77
N ALA A 74 -9.53 -24.20 39.41
CA ALA A 74 -8.85 -23.42 38.38
C ALA A 74 -7.49 -22.89 38.88
N LEU A 75 -6.40 -23.42 38.32
CA LEU A 75 -5.02 -23.01 38.62
C LEU A 75 -4.58 -21.78 37.81
N THR A 76 -5.12 -21.61 36.62
CA THR A 76 -4.81 -20.48 35.73
C THR A 76 -6.08 -20.06 35.01
N ILE A 77 -6.32 -18.75 34.95
CA ILE A 77 -7.43 -18.16 34.19
C ILE A 77 -6.91 -17.14 33.18
N VAL A 78 -7.45 -17.16 31.97
CA VAL A 78 -7.12 -16.23 30.89
C VAL A 78 -8.40 -15.76 30.22
N TYR A 79 -8.59 -14.46 30.08
CA TYR A 79 -9.77 -13.88 29.44
C TYR A 79 -9.51 -13.54 27.96
N CYS A 80 -10.44 -13.90 27.08
CA CYS A 80 -10.45 -13.51 25.68
C CYS A 80 -11.53 -12.46 25.42
N GLU A 81 -11.12 -11.26 25.00
CA GLU A 81 -12.00 -10.14 24.71
C GLU A 81 -12.76 -10.31 23.38
N GLY A 82 -12.10 -10.86 22.36
CA GLY A 82 -12.69 -10.97 21.02
C GLY A 82 -13.91 -11.88 20.92
N ALA A 83 -14.02 -12.89 21.79
CA ALA A 83 -15.12 -13.85 21.82
C ALA A 83 -15.77 -14.02 23.20
N ASN A 84 -15.41 -13.15 24.16
CA ASN A 84 -15.94 -13.09 25.51
C ASN A 84 -16.03 -14.46 26.22
N PHE A 85 -14.89 -15.14 26.38
CA PHE A 85 -14.81 -16.39 27.14
C PHE A 85 -13.63 -16.39 28.11
N VAL A 86 -13.72 -17.24 29.13
CA VAL A 86 -12.65 -17.46 30.10
C VAL A 86 -12.06 -18.85 29.90
N LEU A 87 -10.78 -18.91 29.54
CA LEU A 87 -10.02 -20.16 29.44
C LEU A 87 -9.41 -20.50 30.81
N THR A 88 -9.52 -21.76 31.21
CA THR A 88 -9.05 -22.23 32.50
C THR A 88 -8.19 -23.49 32.34
N LEU A 89 -7.17 -23.60 33.20
CA LEU A 89 -6.46 -24.85 33.46
C LEU A 89 -6.88 -25.33 34.84
N GLU A 90 -7.59 -26.45 34.91
CA GLU A 90 -8.18 -26.95 36.14
C GLU A 90 -7.53 -28.27 36.59
N LYS A 91 -7.38 -28.44 37.90
CA LYS A 91 -6.85 -29.66 38.52
C LYS A 91 -7.96 -30.46 39.19
N GLU A 92 -8.18 -31.68 38.74
CA GLU A 92 -9.16 -32.60 39.32
C GLU A 92 -8.69 -33.08 40.71
N MET A 93 -9.48 -32.77 41.75
CA MET A 93 -9.12 -33.06 43.15
C MET A 93 -9.45 -34.50 43.59
N SER A 94 -10.17 -35.27 42.78
CA SER A 94 -10.85 -36.50 43.21
C SER A 94 -10.02 -37.79 43.10
N ARG A 95 -8.83 -37.77 42.48
CA ARG A 95 -8.05 -38.97 42.10
C ARG A 95 -6.63 -38.99 42.67
N SER A 96 -6.04 -40.19 42.77
CA SER A 96 -4.66 -40.41 43.22
C SER A 96 -3.58 -40.00 42.20
N VAL A 97 -3.99 -39.64 40.98
CA VAL A 97 -3.11 -39.15 39.90
C VAL A 97 -3.61 -37.76 39.52
N ASP A 98 -2.71 -36.78 39.52
CA ASP A 98 -3.01 -35.42 39.09
C ASP A 98 -3.47 -35.42 37.61
N MET A 99 -4.74 -35.07 37.39
CA MET A 99 -5.33 -34.89 36.06
C MET A 99 -5.63 -33.41 35.84
N PHE A 100 -5.24 -32.90 34.67
CA PHE A 100 -5.42 -31.50 34.30
C PHE A 100 -6.34 -31.38 33.09
N HIS A 101 -7.34 -30.52 33.21
CA HIS A 101 -8.35 -30.28 32.19
C HIS A 101 -8.26 -28.83 31.72
N VAL A 102 -8.39 -28.61 30.41
CA VAL A 102 -8.43 -27.27 29.83
C VAL A 102 -9.85 -26.98 29.38
N ARG A 103 -10.49 -25.97 29.99
CA ARG A 103 -11.91 -25.67 29.78
C ARG A 103 -12.13 -24.21 29.44
N ALA A 104 -12.95 -23.95 28.43
CA ALA A 104 -13.40 -22.62 28.03
C ALA A 104 -14.84 -22.38 28.49
N TYR A 105 -15.05 -21.30 29.25
CA TYR A 105 -16.34 -20.88 29.78
C TYR A 105 -16.92 -19.74 28.94
N PHE A 106 -18.00 -20.01 28.21
CA PHE A 106 -18.78 -19.05 27.44
C PHE A 106 -20.05 -18.64 28.19
N ASN A 107 -20.62 -17.48 27.84
CA ASN A 107 -21.82 -16.91 28.48
C ASN A 107 -21.67 -16.74 30.00
N TRP A 108 -20.44 -16.53 30.46
CA TRP A 108 -20.13 -16.33 31.88
C TRP A 108 -20.60 -14.96 32.40
N TRP A 109 -20.82 -13.98 31.52
CA TRP A 109 -21.28 -12.62 31.83
C TRP A 109 -22.82 -12.48 31.67
N VAL A 110 -23.57 -13.46 32.17
CA VAL A 110 -25.03 -13.45 32.22
C VAL A 110 -25.47 -13.79 33.65
N GLU A 111 -26.54 -13.16 34.16
CA GLU A 111 -27.03 -13.39 35.52
C GLU A 111 -27.18 -14.90 35.83
N PRO A 112 -26.43 -15.44 36.81
CA PRO A 112 -26.41 -16.87 37.11
C PRO A 112 -27.68 -17.26 37.89
N CYS A 113 -28.79 -17.43 37.19
CA CYS A 113 -30.05 -17.83 37.83
C CYS A 113 -30.10 -19.36 37.99
N ASN A 114 -29.47 -19.94 39.02
CA ASN A 114 -29.57 -21.38 39.40
C ASN A 114 -29.45 -22.42 38.24
N GLN A 115 -28.79 -22.06 37.15
CA GLN A 115 -28.70 -22.90 35.95
C GLN A 115 -27.51 -23.85 36.05
N VAL A 116 -27.76 -25.14 35.79
CA VAL A 116 -26.69 -26.16 35.70
C VAL A 116 -25.84 -25.86 34.45
N PRO A 117 -24.49 -25.76 34.57
CA PRO A 117 -23.62 -25.55 33.43
C PRO A 117 -23.76 -26.66 32.39
N LYS A 118 -23.62 -26.32 31.10
CA LYS A 118 -23.62 -27.30 30.02
C LYS A 118 -22.19 -27.61 29.59
N THR A 119 -21.75 -28.85 29.83
CA THR A 119 -20.41 -29.30 29.41
C THR A 119 -20.47 -30.08 28.11
N ARG A 120 -19.54 -29.81 27.20
CA ARG A 120 -19.30 -30.61 25.99
C ARG A 120 -17.81 -30.62 25.62
N ASP A 121 -17.42 -31.64 24.87
CA ASP A 121 -16.07 -31.73 24.32
C ASP A 121 -15.97 -30.87 23.05
N ALA A 122 -14.80 -30.26 22.80
CA ALA A 122 -14.56 -29.54 21.56
C ALA A 122 -14.73 -30.46 20.35
N GLY A 123 -15.36 -29.95 19.29
CA GLY A 123 -15.77 -30.72 18.12
C GLY A 123 -17.12 -31.42 18.25
N SER A 124 -17.70 -31.49 19.46
CA SER A 124 -19.04 -32.03 19.70
C SER A 124 -20.12 -30.97 19.59
N GLN A 125 -21.27 -31.32 19.01
CA GLN A 125 -22.43 -30.42 18.90
C GLN A 125 -23.11 -30.21 20.28
N PRO A 126 -23.62 -29.00 20.57
CA PRO A 126 -24.31 -28.73 21.83
C PRO A 126 -25.61 -29.55 21.99
N ALA A 127 -25.84 -30.06 23.21
CA ALA A 127 -27.06 -30.78 23.58
C ALA A 127 -28.22 -29.81 23.91
N SER A 128 -29.46 -30.17 23.53
CA SER A 128 -30.60 -29.27 23.34
C SER A 128 -31.16 -28.55 24.60
N ASN A 129 -31.71 -27.33 24.42
CA ASN A 129 -33.17 -27.04 24.38
C ASN A 129 -33.42 -25.52 24.25
N GLY A 130 -34.16 -25.10 23.22
CA GLY A 130 -34.72 -23.74 23.07
C GLY A 130 -33.77 -22.69 22.45
N ALA A 131 -34.35 -21.76 21.68
CA ALA A 131 -33.64 -20.63 21.09
C ALA A 131 -33.33 -19.56 22.17
N ALA A 132 -32.11 -19.02 22.14
CA ALA A 132 -31.56 -18.04 23.08
C ALA A 132 -31.37 -18.57 24.52
N ASP A 133 -30.61 -19.65 24.65
CA ASP A 133 -30.24 -20.21 25.94
C ASP A 133 -28.99 -19.51 26.49
N SER A 134 -29.18 -18.50 27.34
CA SER A 134 -28.11 -17.68 27.93
C SER A 134 -27.39 -18.36 29.11
N ARG A 135 -27.29 -19.70 29.06
CA ARG A 135 -26.68 -20.55 30.10
C ARG A 135 -25.16 -20.58 29.96
N LEU A 136 -24.47 -20.76 31.10
CA LEU A 136 -23.03 -21.01 31.15
C LEU A 136 -22.69 -22.30 30.37
N GLU A 137 -21.87 -22.15 29.33
CA GLU A 137 -21.42 -23.25 28.46
C GLU A 137 -19.93 -23.51 28.69
N ILE A 138 -19.59 -24.78 28.90
CA ILE A 138 -18.24 -25.26 29.17
C ILE A 138 -17.80 -26.15 28.00
N VAL A 139 -16.74 -25.73 27.32
CA VAL A 139 -16.12 -26.49 26.22
C VAL A 139 -14.78 -27.04 26.70
N GLU A 140 -14.65 -28.36 26.78
CA GLU A 140 -13.43 -29.04 27.18
C GLU A 140 -12.53 -29.29 25.95
N LEU A 141 -11.28 -28.80 26.00
CA LEU A 141 -10.32 -28.98 24.91
C LEU A 141 -9.68 -30.37 25.03
N PRO A 142 -9.60 -31.16 23.93
CA PRO A 142 -9.13 -32.53 23.99
C PRO A 142 -7.63 -32.58 24.31
N SER A 143 -7.27 -32.99 25.52
CA SER A 143 -5.90 -33.29 25.91
C SER A 143 -5.65 -34.80 25.77
N LYS A 144 -5.10 -35.24 24.63
CA LYS A 144 -4.70 -36.65 24.43
C LYS A 144 -3.55 -37.09 25.37
N ARG A 145 -3.00 -36.19 26.19
CA ARG A 145 -1.79 -36.38 27.01
C ARG A 145 -2.03 -35.98 28.46
N PRO A 146 -1.64 -36.81 29.44
CA PRO A 146 -2.06 -36.64 30.84
C PRO A 146 -1.35 -35.52 31.61
N ALA A 147 -0.34 -34.85 31.05
CA ALA A 147 0.44 -33.83 31.74
C ALA A 147 0.45 -32.51 30.95
N VAL A 148 -0.60 -31.70 31.12
CA VAL A 148 -0.65 -30.32 30.64
C VAL A 148 0.15 -29.45 31.63
N SER A 149 1.12 -28.68 31.15
CA SER A 149 1.98 -27.84 32.00
C SER A 149 1.43 -26.43 32.15
N CYS A 150 1.00 -25.81 31.05
CA CYS A 150 0.49 -24.45 31.04
C CYS A 150 -0.39 -24.18 29.81
N ILE A 151 -1.14 -23.08 29.87
CA ILE A 151 -2.05 -22.62 28.82
C ILE A 151 -1.76 -21.16 28.47
N GLY A 152 -2.15 -20.75 27.27
CA GLY A 152 -2.16 -19.34 26.84
C GLY A 152 -3.32 -19.10 25.88
N CYS A 153 -3.81 -17.87 25.81
CA CYS A 153 -4.88 -17.49 24.88
C CYS A 153 -4.61 -16.11 24.30
N CYS A 154 -4.86 -15.93 23.00
CA CYS A 154 -4.85 -14.62 22.39
C CYS A 154 -6.08 -13.82 22.85
N ARG A 155 -5.84 -12.62 23.38
CA ARG A 155 -6.90 -11.70 23.85
C ARG A 155 -7.90 -11.33 22.73
N GLN A 156 -7.46 -11.25 21.47
CA GLN A 156 -8.30 -10.78 20.35
C GLN A 156 -8.85 -11.89 19.44
N SER A 157 -8.03 -12.89 19.04
CA SER A 157 -8.49 -13.94 18.11
C SER A 157 -9.12 -15.15 18.79
N GLY A 158 -8.88 -15.36 20.09
CA GLY A 158 -9.32 -16.56 20.80
C GLY A 158 -8.48 -17.80 20.51
N THR A 159 -7.41 -17.68 19.71
CA THR A 159 -6.43 -18.76 19.51
C THR A 159 -5.85 -19.17 20.87
N SER A 160 -6.04 -20.43 21.23
CA SER A 160 -5.68 -21.00 22.51
C SER A 160 -4.54 -22.00 22.33
N VAL A 161 -3.54 -21.95 23.20
CA VAL A 161 -2.37 -22.83 23.14
C VAL A 161 -2.24 -23.62 24.44
N VAL A 162 -1.90 -24.90 24.31
CA VAL A 162 -1.78 -25.83 25.43
C VAL A 162 -0.44 -26.55 25.34
N ALA A 163 0.42 -26.38 26.35
CA ALA A 163 1.68 -27.12 26.45
C ALA A 163 1.49 -28.45 27.17
N SER A 164 2.06 -29.51 26.60
CA SER A 164 2.23 -30.81 27.26
C SER A 164 3.63 -31.34 26.95
N GLY A 165 4.51 -31.27 27.95
CA GLY A 165 5.93 -31.52 27.78
C GLY A 165 6.59 -30.48 26.88
N SER A 166 7.27 -30.91 25.82
CA SER A 166 7.88 -30.04 24.80
C SER A 166 6.99 -29.80 23.57
N SER A 167 5.72 -30.22 23.63
CA SER A 167 4.76 -29.99 22.54
C SER A 167 3.74 -28.93 22.93
N VAL A 168 3.51 -27.97 22.05
CA VAL A 168 2.51 -26.91 22.18
C VAL A 168 1.43 -27.12 21.13
N SER A 169 0.22 -27.44 21.57
CA SER A 169 -0.93 -27.65 20.69
C SER A 169 -1.66 -26.31 20.49
N VAL A 170 -1.91 -25.93 19.25
CA VAL A 170 -2.57 -24.66 18.88
C VAL A 170 -4.00 -24.95 18.45
N PHE A 171 -4.95 -24.47 19.24
CA PHE A 171 -6.39 -24.55 19.00
C PHE A 171 -6.92 -23.21 18.51
N VAL A 172 -7.78 -23.24 17.51
CA VAL A 172 -8.40 -22.04 16.95
C VAL A 172 -9.89 -22.05 17.27
N LEU A 173 -10.40 -20.90 17.68
CA LEU A 173 -11.82 -20.67 17.86
C LEU A 173 -12.53 -20.53 16.50
N ARG A 174 -13.62 -21.27 16.31
CA ARG A 174 -14.47 -21.23 15.13
C ARG A 174 -15.93 -21.01 15.49
N ASN A 175 -16.62 -20.26 14.65
CA ASN A 175 -18.07 -20.19 14.69
C ASN A 175 -18.64 -21.28 13.77
N ARG A 176 -19.21 -22.33 14.37
CA ARG A 176 -19.83 -23.45 13.65
C ARG A 176 -21.33 -23.23 13.57
N TYR A 177 -21.93 -23.66 12.46
CA TYR A 177 -23.37 -23.57 12.26
C TYR A 177 -24.02 -24.95 12.39
N ASP A 178 -24.95 -25.07 13.34
CA ASP A 178 -25.80 -26.25 13.46
C ASP A 178 -26.94 -26.15 12.43
N VAL A 179 -26.82 -26.92 11.34
CA VAL A 179 -27.81 -26.97 10.26
C VAL A 179 -29.18 -27.46 10.75
N ALA A 180 -29.20 -28.39 11.72
CA ALA A 180 -30.45 -28.93 12.25
C ALA A 180 -31.20 -27.90 13.11
N ARG A 181 -30.47 -27.02 13.79
CA ARG A 181 -31.03 -26.03 14.75
C ARG A 181 -31.04 -24.59 14.24
N LYS A 182 -30.45 -24.34 13.07
CA LYS A 182 -30.27 -23.03 12.46
C LYS A 182 -29.57 -22.02 13.38
N GLN A 183 -28.67 -22.49 14.24
CA GLN A 183 -27.99 -21.66 15.24
C GLN A 183 -26.48 -21.79 15.11
N SER A 184 -25.78 -20.67 15.25
CA SER A 184 -24.33 -20.59 15.32
C SER A 184 -23.82 -20.80 16.74
N TYR A 185 -22.72 -21.52 16.93
CA TYR A 185 -22.07 -21.76 18.22
C TYR A 185 -20.55 -21.70 18.09
N ASN A 186 -19.87 -21.30 19.15
CA ASN A 186 -18.42 -21.20 19.20
C ASN A 186 -17.80 -22.55 19.57
N ASP A 187 -16.80 -23.03 18.84
CA ASP A 187 -16.13 -24.30 19.11
C ASP A 187 -14.63 -24.21 18.85
N PHE A 188 -13.85 -25.15 19.39
CA PHE A 188 -12.40 -25.20 19.20
C PHE A 188 -12.00 -26.33 18.25
N GLU A 189 -11.02 -26.04 17.41
CA GLU A 189 -10.43 -27.01 16.49
C GLU A 189 -8.91 -27.01 16.64
N LEU A 190 -8.31 -28.20 16.75
CA LEU A 190 -6.85 -28.34 16.79
C LEU A 190 -6.29 -28.06 15.39
N LEU A 191 -5.49 -27.01 15.25
CA LEU A 191 -4.88 -26.64 13.96
C LEU A 191 -3.54 -27.36 13.77
N LEU A 192 -2.63 -27.22 14.73
CA LEU A 192 -1.26 -27.72 14.62
C LEU A 192 -0.63 -27.98 15.99
N VAL A 193 0.46 -28.72 15.99
CA VAL A 193 1.30 -28.99 17.16
C VAL A 193 2.74 -28.54 16.85
N LEU A 194 3.26 -27.65 17.69
CA LEU A 194 4.64 -27.19 17.67
C LEU A 194 5.48 -28.03 18.63
N LYS A 195 6.61 -28.57 18.19
CA LYS A 195 7.58 -29.25 19.07
C LYS A 195 8.79 -28.33 19.27
N VAL A 196 8.95 -27.84 20.49
CA VAL A 196 10.04 -26.94 20.91
C VAL A 196 11.18 -27.72 21.58
N SER A 197 12.35 -27.09 21.74
CA SER A 197 13.56 -27.72 22.28
C SER A 197 13.59 -27.87 23.82
N PHE A 198 12.70 -27.17 24.53
CA PHE A 198 12.60 -27.19 26.00
C PHE A 198 11.15 -27.44 26.48
N HIS A 199 10.94 -27.46 27.80
CA HIS A 199 9.61 -27.64 28.41
C HIS A 199 9.04 -26.29 28.85
N PRO A 200 8.02 -25.74 28.16
CA PRO A 200 7.47 -24.43 28.53
C PRO A 200 6.71 -24.49 29.86
N ASN A 201 6.94 -23.50 30.73
CA ASN A 201 6.18 -23.25 31.96
C ASN A 201 5.17 -22.11 31.81
N SER A 202 5.32 -21.24 30.81
CA SER A 202 4.32 -20.26 30.41
C SER A 202 4.26 -20.09 28.89
N LEU A 203 3.07 -19.77 28.40
CA LEU A 203 2.78 -19.55 26.98
C LEU A 203 2.03 -18.25 26.80
N HIS A 204 2.40 -17.48 25.78
CA HIS A 204 1.73 -16.22 25.46
C HIS A 204 1.46 -16.14 23.96
N VAL A 205 0.26 -15.69 23.58
CA VAL A 205 -0.15 -15.63 22.18
C VAL A 205 -0.70 -14.25 21.84
N CYS A 206 -0.27 -13.71 20.70
CA CYS A 206 -0.81 -12.49 20.12
C CYS A 206 -0.98 -12.71 18.62
N GLU A 207 -2.23 -12.83 18.16
CA GLU A 207 -2.56 -13.12 16.75
C GLU A 207 -1.86 -14.41 16.26
N ASP A 208 -0.99 -14.29 15.26
CA ASP A 208 -0.15 -15.34 14.67
C ASP A 208 1.21 -15.52 15.37
N HIS A 209 1.46 -14.82 16.48
CA HIS A 209 2.71 -14.88 17.24
C HIS A 209 2.55 -15.68 18.53
N VAL A 210 3.51 -16.58 18.78
CA VAL A 210 3.54 -17.46 19.96
C VAL A 210 4.88 -17.31 20.66
N ALA A 211 4.85 -17.03 21.96
CA ALA A 211 6.01 -17.04 22.84
C ALA A 211 5.94 -18.24 23.79
N CYS A 212 7.00 -19.02 23.81
CA CYS A 212 7.22 -20.14 24.72
C CYS A 212 8.31 -19.76 25.72
N CYS A 213 8.03 -19.92 27.01
CA CYS A 213 8.90 -19.49 28.08
C CYS A 213 9.19 -20.66 29.03
N SER A 214 10.42 -20.71 29.54
CA SER A 214 10.85 -21.52 30.68
C SER A 214 11.64 -20.61 31.64
N ASP A 215 12.07 -21.13 32.79
CA ASP A 215 12.83 -20.34 33.77
C ASP A 215 14.16 -19.79 33.23
N SER A 216 14.70 -20.38 32.15
CA SER A 216 15.99 -19.98 31.55
C SER A 216 15.93 -19.64 30.07
N GLU A 217 14.90 -20.05 29.33
CA GLU A 217 14.84 -19.90 27.87
C GLU A 217 13.51 -19.28 27.41
N LEU A 218 13.60 -18.36 26.46
CA LEU A 218 12.48 -17.75 25.75
C LEU A 218 12.63 -18.03 24.25
N LEU A 219 11.53 -18.43 23.61
CA LEU A 219 11.43 -18.59 22.16
C LEU A 219 10.16 -17.92 21.64
N VAL A 220 10.32 -16.95 20.74
CA VAL A 220 9.24 -16.24 20.07
C VAL A 220 9.18 -16.62 18.60
N LEU A 221 8.00 -17.02 18.15
CA LEU A 221 7.73 -17.56 16.83
C LEU A 221 6.57 -16.83 16.17
N LYS A 222 6.63 -16.69 14.84
CA LYS A 222 5.51 -16.32 14.00
C LYS A 222 5.05 -17.52 13.17
N ILE A 223 3.77 -17.84 13.20
CA ILE A 223 3.17 -18.92 12.42
C ILE A 223 2.72 -18.36 11.06
N CYS A 224 3.27 -18.89 9.97
CA CYS A 224 2.93 -18.49 8.62
C CYS A 224 2.07 -19.58 7.94
N LEU A 225 0.88 -19.21 7.47
CA LEU A 225 -0.03 -20.05 6.70
C LEU A 225 -0.06 -19.53 5.26
N LYS A 226 0.45 -20.29 4.28
CA LYS A 226 0.27 -19.92 2.86
C LYS A 226 -1.08 -20.44 2.36
N THR A 227 -1.93 -19.52 1.90
CA THR A 227 -3.22 -19.83 1.26
C THR A 227 -3.20 -19.42 -0.21
N ASP A 228 -3.85 -20.20 -1.08
CA ASP A 228 -3.96 -19.98 -2.54
C ASP A 228 -4.35 -18.54 -2.97
N ALA A 229 -4.99 -17.76 -2.10
CA ALA A 229 -5.39 -16.38 -2.38
C ALA A 229 -4.22 -15.39 -2.52
N GLU A 230 -3.03 -15.67 -1.96
CA GLU A 230 -1.87 -14.78 -2.09
C GLU A 230 -1.13 -14.95 -3.43
N ASN A 231 -1.38 -16.05 -4.16
CA ASN A 231 -0.80 -16.30 -5.48
C ASN A 231 -1.41 -15.43 -6.60
N LEU A 232 -2.54 -14.75 -6.35
CA LEU A 232 -3.14 -13.82 -7.32
C LEU A 232 -2.61 -12.38 -7.22
N VAL A 233 -1.95 -12.03 -6.11
CA VAL A 233 -1.32 -10.70 -5.90
C VAL A 233 0.20 -10.76 -6.11
N ALA A 234 0.82 -11.93 -5.90
CA ALA A 234 2.26 -12.14 -6.12
C ALA A 234 2.66 -12.21 -7.62
N THR A 235 1.74 -12.51 -8.55
CA THR A 235 2.02 -12.54 -10.00
C THR A 235 2.22 -11.17 -10.67
N ALA A 236 2.17 -10.06 -9.92
CA ALA A 236 2.50 -8.73 -10.45
C ALA A 236 3.94 -8.26 -10.15
N GLN A 237 4.75 -8.99 -9.37
CA GLN A 237 6.12 -8.59 -9.05
C GLN A 237 7.10 -9.78 -8.97
N SER A 238 7.26 -10.53 -10.07
CA SER A 238 8.52 -11.24 -10.33
C SER A 238 8.64 -11.62 -11.79
N VAL A 239 9.35 -10.81 -12.58
CA VAL A 239 9.95 -11.27 -13.84
C VAL A 239 11.43 -11.54 -13.57
N PRO A 240 11.93 -12.77 -13.75
CA PRO A 240 13.35 -13.08 -13.59
C PRO A 240 14.10 -12.65 -14.85
N VAL A 241 14.86 -11.56 -14.77
CA VAL A 241 15.75 -11.13 -15.86
C VAL A 241 17.10 -11.83 -15.70
N LYS A 242 17.30 -12.89 -16.49
CA LYS A 242 18.63 -13.41 -16.82
C LYS A 242 19.33 -12.40 -17.73
N GLN A 243 20.48 -11.85 -17.31
CA GLN A 243 21.37 -11.14 -18.23
C GLN A 243 22.81 -11.66 -18.15
N LYS A 244 23.28 -12.19 -19.29
CA LYS A 244 24.66 -12.50 -19.59
C LYS A 244 25.44 -11.20 -19.85
N LYS A 245 26.65 -11.15 -19.28
CA LYS A 245 27.71 -10.15 -19.50
C LYS A 245 28.06 -9.95 -20.99
N LYS A 246 28.22 -8.70 -21.42
CA LYS A 246 29.43 -8.19 -22.11
C LYS A 246 29.49 -6.65 -22.13
N GLN A 247 30.63 -6.15 -21.66
CA GLN A 247 31.17 -4.77 -21.58
C GLN A 247 31.27 -4.09 -22.97
N ALA A 248 31.42 -2.78 -23.21
CA ALA A 248 31.91 -1.58 -22.49
C ALA A 248 31.41 -0.31 -23.28
N PRO A 249 31.97 0.91 -23.09
CA PRO A 249 31.92 1.83 -21.95
C PRO A 249 31.44 3.25 -22.36
N THR A 250 31.05 4.12 -21.42
CA THR A 250 31.61 5.49 -21.23
C THR A 250 30.77 6.36 -20.27
N ASN A 251 31.46 6.79 -19.21
CA ASN A 251 31.49 8.10 -18.54
C ASN A 251 30.18 8.83 -18.16
N THR A 252 30.04 9.09 -16.85
CA THR A 252 29.92 10.46 -16.29
C THR A 252 30.13 10.47 -14.77
N HIS A 253 31.26 11.04 -14.36
CA HIS A 253 31.55 11.91 -13.20
C HIS A 253 30.72 11.87 -11.89
N ASP A 254 31.39 11.35 -10.85
CA ASP A 254 31.81 11.97 -9.57
C ASP A 254 31.07 13.17 -8.97
N LEU A 255 30.76 13.03 -7.66
CA LEU A 255 31.18 13.96 -6.60
C LEU A 255 31.41 13.17 -5.30
N SER A 256 32.53 13.49 -4.66
CA SER A 256 33.33 12.68 -3.74
C SER A 256 33.11 12.96 -2.25
N SER A 257 33.48 12.00 -1.40
CA SER A 257 34.11 12.26 -0.10
C SER A 257 35.28 11.27 0.09
N PRO A 258 36.33 11.63 0.87
CA PRO A 258 37.69 11.19 0.61
C PRO A 258 38.00 9.87 1.32
N VAL A 259 38.12 8.79 0.57
CA VAL A 259 38.90 7.63 1.00
C VAL A 259 40.31 7.87 0.47
N VAL A 260 41.28 7.88 1.39
CA VAL A 260 42.70 7.89 1.06
C VAL A 260 42.98 6.65 0.22
N ASP A 261 43.40 6.85 -1.04
CA ASP A 261 43.91 5.81 -1.92
C ASP A 261 45.14 5.17 -1.27
N ASP A 262 44.94 4.08 -0.54
CA ASP A 262 46.02 3.17 -0.20
C ASP A 262 46.14 2.16 -1.36
N ALA A 263 47.27 2.21 -2.06
CA ALA A 263 47.60 1.32 -3.17
C ALA A 263 47.70 -0.16 -2.75
N HIS A 264 47.52 -0.48 -1.47
CA HIS A 264 47.51 -1.83 -0.92
C HIS A 264 46.13 -2.30 -0.40
N TYR A 265 45.04 -1.58 -0.69
CA TYR A 265 43.71 -2.00 -0.28
C TYR A 265 43.20 -3.20 -1.08
N VAL A 266 42.88 -4.31 -0.40
CA VAL A 266 42.25 -5.50 -0.97
C VAL A 266 40.91 -5.73 -0.28
N GLU A 267 39.82 -5.68 -1.05
CA GLU A 267 38.46 -5.98 -0.58
C GLU A 267 38.25 -7.51 -0.54
N LEU A 268 37.98 -8.07 0.64
CA LEU A 268 37.66 -9.50 0.82
C LEU A 268 36.14 -9.70 0.70
N LYS A 269 35.70 -10.49 -0.29
CA LYS A 269 34.30 -10.90 -0.44
C LYS A 269 34.15 -12.37 -0.05
N PHE A 270 33.27 -12.64 0.91
CA PHE A 270 32.89 -14.00 1.31
C PHE A 270 31.52 -14.30 0.70
N ASP A 271 31.49 -15.12 -0.34
CA ASP A 271 30.25 -15.69 -0.84
C ASP A 271 29.88 -16.91 0.05
N SER A 272 28.67 -16.88 0.60
CA SER A 272 27.91 -17.93 1.32
C SER A 272 28.60 -19.27 1.65
N GLU A 273 28.42 -19.72 2.91
CA GLU A 273 29.04 -20.90 3.57
C GLU A 273 28.83 -22.30 2.95
N ASP A 274 28.26 -22.45 1.75
CA ASP A 274 27.97 -23.75 1.15
C ASP A 274 28.85 -24.06 -0.09
N SER A 275 30.17 -24.16 0.07
CA SER A 275 30.99 -24.88 -0.93
C SER A 275 32.21 -25.59 -0.35
N VAL A 276 32.23 -26.92 -0.48
CA VAL A 276 33.27 -27.85 0.01
C VAL A 276 34.43 -27.98 -0.99
N GLU A 277 34.83 -26.92 -1.70
CA GLU A 277 35.93 -26.97 -2.67
C GLU A 277 37.07 -26.00 -2.31
N TRP A 278 37.78 -26.29 -1.22
CA TRP A 278 38.96 -25.53 -0.78
C TRP A 278 40.31 -26.18 -1.13
N ALA A 279 40.36 -27.07 -2.12
CA ALA A 279 41.58 -27.80 -2.48
C ALA A 279 42.20 -27.43 -3.85
N SER A 280 41.63 -26.49 -4.62
CA SER A 280 42.21 -26.05 -5.90
C SER A 280 42.20 -24.53 -6.02
N ALA A 281 43.19 -23.89 -5.39
CA ALA A 281 43.31 -22.44 -5.25
C ALA A 281 43.73 -21.72 -6.54
N GLY A 282 42.77 -21.10 -7.24
CA GLY A 282 43.05 -20.05 -8.24
C GLY A 282 43.49 -18.72 -7.58
N TRP A 283 43.09 -18.48 -6.33
CA TRP A 283 43.36 -17.25 -5.59
C TRP A 283 44.84 -17.07 -5.21
N GLU A 284 45.60 -18.16 -5.07
CA GLU A 284 47.04 -18.08 -4.72
C GLU A 284 47.87 -17.45 -5.85
N GLN A 285 47.46 -17.61 -7.11
CA GLN A 285 48.11 -16.96 -8.26
C GLN A 285 47.79 -15.46 -8.33
N GLU A 286 46.57 -15.06 -7.98
CA GLU A 286 46.18 -13.64 -7.89
C GLU A 286 46.94 -12.94 -6.76
N TRP A 287 47.16 -13.63 -5.64
CA TRP A 287 47.90 -13.09 -4.50
C TRP A 287 49.39 -12.97 -4.78
N LYS A 288 49.99 -13.92 -5.53
CA LYS A 288 51.39 -13.81 -5.98
C LYS A 288 51.63 -12.66 -6.95
N ALA A 289 50.58 -12.11 -7.57
CA ALA A 289 50.68 -10.95 -8.45
C ALA A 289 50.71 -9.62 -7.67
N VAL A 290 50.22 -9.60 -6.43
CA VAL A 290 50.06 -8.38 -5.61
C VAL A 290 51.00 -8.37 -4.40
N LEU A 291 51.24 -9.53 -3.78
CA LEU A 291 52.10 -9.68 -2.60
C LEU A 291 53.52 -10.09 -3.00
N HIS A 292 54.52 -9.55 -2.31
CA HIS A 292 55.92 -9.89 -2.54
C HIS A 292 56.18 -11.39 -2.28
N PRO A 293 57.07 -12.07 -3.03
CA PRO A 293 57.28 -13.52 -2.90
C PRO A 293 57.68 -14.01 -1.50
N SER A 294 58.24 -13.13 -0.66
CA SER A 294 58.59 -13.43 0.74
C SER A 294 57.41 -13.50 1.69
N CYS A 295 56.22 -13.07 1.26
CA CYS A 295 54.99 -13.16 2.05
C CYS A 295 54.38 -14.57 2.05
N PHE A 296 54.94 -15.50 1.25
CA PHE A 296 54.44 -16.86 1.14
C PHE A 296 55.27 -17.86 1.96
N PRO A 297 54.62 -18.81 2.67
CA PRO A 297 53.18 -19.04 2.69
C PRO A 297 52.43 -17.97 3.51
N VAL A 298 51.35 -17.42 2.94
CA VAL A 298 50.48 -16.50 3.66
C VAL A 298 49.62 -17.32 4.61
N GLN A 299 49.88 -17.22 5.90
CA GLN A 299 49.07 -17.86 6.93
C GLN A 299 47.92 -16.92 7.32
N LEU A 300 46.75 -17.12 6.69
CA LEU A 300 45.50 -16.52 7.14
C LEU A 300 44.98 -17.33 8.33
N THR A 301 45.30 -16.90 9.54
CA THR A 301 44.48 -17.25 10.71
C THR A 301 43.18 -16.45 10.62
N LEU A 302 42.25 -16.92 9.80
CA LEU A 302 40.85 -16.74 10.16
C LEU A 302 40.72 -17.43 11.51
N LYS A 303 40.27 -16.70 12.54
CA LYS A 303 39.63 -17.39 13.66
C LYS A 303 38.52 -18.17 13.00
N SER A 304 38.76 -19.46 12.80
CA SER A 304 37.69 -20.43 12.84
C SER A 304 36.79 -19.96 14.00
N MET A 305 35.47 -20.06 13.84
CA MET A 305 34.76 -20.58 15.00
C MET A 305 35.40 -21.95 15.27
N GLU A 306 36.58 -21.94 15.88
CA GLU A 306 36.89 -22.85 16.94
C GLU A 306 35.60 -22.82 17.71
N GLU A 307 35.05 -24.01 17.90
CA GLU A 307 34.31 -24.34 19.10
C GLU A 307 35.05 -23.68 20.26
N ALA A 308 34.82 -22.38 20.45
CA ALA A 308 35.35 -21.56 21.50
C ALA A 308 34.59 -22.14 22.65
N GLY A 309 35.22 -23.17 23.26
CA GLY A 309 34.55 -24.24 23.97
C GLY A 309 33.41 -23.60 24.71
N ALA A 310 32.19 -23.80 24.17
CA ALA A 310 31.08 -22.93 24.51
C ALA A 310 31.08 -22.90 26.02
N ASP A 311 31.33 -21.72 26.60
CA ASP A 311 31.04 -21.58 28.00
C ASP A 311 29.54 -21.81 28.01
N LYS A 312 29.15 -23.05 28.38
CA LYS A 312 27.78 -23.57 28.20
C LYS A 312 26.75 -22.73 28.97
N ASP A 313 27.26 -21.75 29.72
CA ASP A 313 26.60 -20.87 30.66
C ASP A 313 26.59 -19.39 30.24
N ALA A 314 27.03 -18.96 29.05
CA ALA A 314 26.87 -17.55 28.64
C ALA A 314 25.41 -17.19 28.27
N ASP A 315 24.98 -15.94 28.52
CA ASP A 315 23.70 -15.41 28.01
C ASP A 315 23.72 -15.44 26.47
N VAL A 316 22.73 -16.10 25.83
CA VAL A 316 22.64 -16.19 24.36
C VAL A 316 21.40 -15.44 23.89
N VAL A 317 21.57 -14.56 22.89
CA VAL A 317 20.46 -13.86 22.23
C VAL A 317 20.58 -14.08 20.72
N ILE A 318 19.50 -14.54 20.10
CA ILE A 318 19.41 -14.72 18.65
C ILE A 318 18.19 -13.94 18.17
N LEU A 319 18.43 -12.95 17.31
CA LEU A 319 17.39 -12.13 16.70
C LEU A 319 17.03 -12.69 15.32
N GLY A 320 15.72 -12.65 15.02
CA GLY A 320 15.11 -13.03 13.76
C GLY A 320 14.70 -11.83 12.90
N PRO A 321 14.00 -12.06 11.78
CA PRO A 321 13.33 -13.31 11.40
C PRO A 321 14.28 -14.37 10.84
N ARG A 322 14.17 -15.63 11.28
CA ARG A 322 14.89 -16.79 10.73
C ARG A 322 13.93 -17.96 10.45
N VAL A 323 13.91 -18.43 9.21
CA VAL A 323 13.13 -19.62 8.80
C VAL A 323 13.83 -20.92 9.21
N ASN A 324 15.17 -20.95 9.13
CA ASN A 324 16.00 -22.07 9.57
C ASN A 324 16.86 -21.64 10.77
N PRO A 325 16.30 -21.63 11.99
CA PRO A 325 17.05 -21.29 13.19
C PRO A 325 18.11 -22.37 13.54
N PRO A 326 19.16 -22.02 14.29
CA PRO A 326 20.12 -23.00 14.84
C PRO A 326 19.42 -24.12 15.61
N ALA A 327 20.06 -25.30 15.69
CA ALA A 327 19.48 -26.50 16.31
C ALA A 327 18.94 -26.29 17.74
N VAL A 328 19.51 -25.34 18.49
CA VAL A 328 19.11 -24.99 19.87
C VAL A 328 17.70 -24.37 19.94
N CYS A 329 17.27 -23.67 18.89
CA CYS A 329 15.97 -23.00 18.82
C CYS A 329 15.11 -23.47 17.62
N ASN A 330 15.36 -24.68 17.14
CA ASN A 330 14.58 -25.27 16.05
C ASN A 330 13.20 -25.75 16.53
N VAL A 331 12.19 -25.56 15.68
CA VAL A 331 10.80 -25.90 15.96
C VAL A 331 10.24 -26.76 14.85
N PHE A 332 9.71 -27.93 15.21
CA PHE A 332 9.01 -28.78 14.26
C PHE A 332 7.52 -28.49 14.31
N VAL A 333 6.92 -28.21 13.16
CA VAL A 333 5.47 -27.98 13.02
C VAL A 333 4.82 -29.23 12.46
N THR A 334 3.76 -29.71 13.12
CA THR A 334 2.94 -30.83 12.64
C THR A 334 1.49 -30.38 12.55
N VAL A 335 0.93 -30.34 11.34
CA VAL A 335 -0.49 -29.99 11.11
C VAL A 335 -1.37 -31.17 11.54
N SER A 336 -2.50 -30.88 12.19
CA SER A 336 -3.44 -31.92 12.63
C SER A 336 -4.19 -32.51 11.42
N PRO A 337 -4.32 -33.85 11.30
CA PRO A 337 -5.01 -34.49 10.19
C PRO A 337 -6.54 -34.37 10.26
N ASP A 338 -7.07 -34.10 11.45
CA ASP A 338 -8.51 -34.03 11.74
C ASP A 338 -9.11 -32.63 11.46
N THR A 339 -8.32 -31.73 10.87
CA THR A 339 -8.69 -30.33 10.66
C THR A 339 -9.38 -30.15 9.30
N ASP A 340 -10.58 -29.56 9.27
CA ASP A 340 -11.32 -29.28 8.02
C ASP A 340 -10.62 -28.22 7.15
N LEU A 341 -9.57 -27.59 7.69
CA LEU A 341 -8.81 -26.49 7.08
C LEU A 341 -7.68 -26.95 6.14
N ILE A 342 -7.38 -28.25 6.12
CA ILE A 342 -6.29 -28.82 5.30
C ILE A 342 -6.52 -28.57 3.80
N SER A 343 -7.77 -28.46 3.35
CA SER A 343 -8.07 -28.16 1.93
C SER A 343 -7.73 -26.73 1.50
N SER A 344 -7.36 -25.84 2.43
CA SER A 344 -7.12 -24.41 2.17
C SER A 344 -5.70 -23.93 2.50
N ILE A 345 -4.84 -24.79 3.05
CA ILE A 345 -3.51 -24.43 3.54
C ILE A 345 -2.46 -25.28 2.80
N ASP A 346 -1.64 -24.64 1.97
CA ASP A 346 -0.62 -25.32 1.15
C ASP A 346 0.66 -25.63 1.92
N GLU A 347 1.10 -24.68 2.74
CA GLU A 347 2.36 -24.78 3.50
C GLU A 347 2.22 -24.06 4.84
N VAL A 348 2.61 -24.73 5.93
CA VAL A 348 2.69 -24.17 7.28
C VAL A 348 4.15 -24.12 7.70
N SER A 349 4.63 -22.94 8.07
CA SER A 349 5.97 -22.76 8.62
C SER A 349 5.96 -21.90 9.89
N ALA A 350 6.98 -22.07 10.73
CA ALA A 350 7.22 -21.24 11.90
C ALA A 350 8.52 -20.46 11.71
N VAL A 351 8.45 -19.13 11.81
CA VAL A 351 9.60 -18.24 11.69
C VAL A 351 10.02 -17.82 13.09
N MET A 352 11.29 -18.04 13.46
CA MET A 352 11.82 -17.59 14.75
C MET A 352 12.12 -16.10 14.69
N LEU A 353 11.59 -15.35 15.66
CA LEU A 353 11.77 -13.90 15.79
C LEU A 353 12.75 -13.53 16.91
N LEU A 354 12.67 -14.23 18.05
CA LEU A 354 13.56 -13.98 19.18
C LEU A 354 13.81 -15.30 19.92
N TYR A 355 15.08 -15.63 20.14
CA TYR A 355 15.47 -16.64 21.12
C TYR A 355 16.42 -16.01 22.13
N ARG A 356 16.15 -16.22 23.42
CA ARG A 356 17.00 -15.73 24.50
C ARG A 356 17.16 -16.80 25.56
N LYS A 357 18.41 -17.08 25.93
CA LYS A 357 18.80 -17.97 27.02
C LYS A 357 19.52 -17.17 28.10
N PHE A 358 19.08 -17.32 29.34
CA PHE A 358 19.70 -16.73 30.51
C PHE A 358 20.67 -17.70 31.20
N CYS A 359 21.79 -17.17 31.68
CA CYS A 359 22.83 -17.87 32.41
C CYS A 359 22.32 -18.33 33.80
N SER A 360 22.31 -19.64 34.03
CA SER A 360 21.91 -20.21 35.32
C SER A 360 22.88 -19.90 36.48
N LYS A 361 24.16 -19.61 36.21
CA LYS A 361 25.16 -19.27 37.26
C LYS A 361 25.05 -17.83 37.74
N ALA A 362 24.47 -16.95 36.93
CA ALA A 362 24.30 -15.54 37.27
C ALA A 362 23.01 -15.25 38.07
N ASN A 363 22.26 -16.28 38.48
CA ASN A 363 20.90 -16.19 39.03
C ASN A 363 19.97 -15.31 38.18
N ARG A 364 20.17 -15.31 36.85
CA ARG A 364 19.28 -14.58 35.94
C ARG A 364 18.23 -15.57 35.45
N HIS A 365 17.05 -15.51 36.04
CA HIS A 365 15.88 -16.28 35.60
C HIS A 365 14.91 -15.39 34.84
N LEU A 366 14.20 -15.97 33.88
CA LEU A 366 13.09 -15.31 33.21
C LEU A 366 11.96 -15.14 34.24
N LYS A 367 11.63 -13.89 34.55
CA LYS A 367 10.65 -13.55 35.58
C LYS A 367 9.27 -13.26 35.00
N ALA A 368 9.22 -12.55 33.87
CA ALA A 368 7.96 -12.22 33.21
C ALA A 368 8.16 -12.02 31.70
N PHE A 369 7.11 -12.34 30.93
CA PHE A 369 6.99 -12.02 29.52
C PHE A 369 5.66 -11.33 29.27
N HIS A 370 5.66 -10.26 28.47
CA HIS A 370 4.44 -9.52 28.11
C HIS A 370 4.44 -9.12 26.64
N TRP A 371 3.30 -9.31 25.98
CA TRP A 371 3.04 -8.76 24.66
C TRP A 371 2.60 -7.30 24.78
N VAL A 372 3.09 -6.44 23.87
CA VAL A 372 2.70 -5.04 23.74
C VAL A 372 2.29 -4.77 22.29
N PRO A 373 1.04 -5.13 21.90
CA PRO A 373 0.53 -4.89 20.55
C PRO A 373 0.07 -3.43 20.38
N TYR A 374 0.40 -2.83 19.24
CA TYR A 374 -0.02 -1.47 18.89
C TYR A 374 -1.05 -1.51 17.75
N TYR A 375 -2.32 -1.48 18.13
CA TYR A 375 -3.45 -1.37 17.20
C TYR A 375 -3.80 0.09 16.92
N VAL A 376 -4.10 0.43 15.66
CA VAL A 376 -4.59 1.77 15.25
C VAL A 376 -6.10 1.73 15.10
N ASN A 377 -6.84 2.44 15.96
CA ASN A 377 -8.29 2.57 15.81
C ASN A 377 -8.67 3.83 15.03
N ASP A 378 -9.35 3.64 13.89
CA ASP A 378 -9.99 4.72 13.12
C ASP A 378 -11.50 4.86 13.42
N SER A 379 -12.04 4.04 14.34
CA SER A 379 -13.48 3.96 14.57
C SER A 379 -14.01 5.18 15.32
N LYS A 380 -14.96 5.88 14.68
CA LYS A 380 -15.80 6.90 15.31
C LYS A 380 -16.85 6.23 16.18
N GLY A 381 -16.71 6.39 17.50
CA GLY A 381 -17.75 6.08 18.47
C GLY A 381 -17.39 4.90 19.38
N ALA A 382 -17.07 5.21 20.63
CA ALA A 382 -17.22 4.25 21.70
C ALA A 382 -18.72 4.06 21.95
N SER A 383 -19.19 2.82 21.97
CA SER A 383 -20.54 2.48 22.43
C SER A 383 -20.71 2.90 23.89
N MET A 384 -21.92 3.33 24.27
CA MET A 384 -22.27 3.66 25.67
C MET A 384 -22.53 2.41 26.53
N LEU A 385 -22.49 1.20 25.93
CA LEU A 385 -22.69 -0.07 26.61
C LEU A 385 -21.38 -0.53 27.28
N ASP A 386 -21.50 -1.30 28.36
CA ASP A 386 -20.36 -1.96 29.00
C ASP A 386 -19.69 -2.92 27.99
N PRO A 387 -18.34 -2.92 27.84
CA PRO A 387 -17.64 -3.67 26.79
C PRO A 387 -17.95 -5.16 26.78
N LEU A 388 -18.18 -5.76 27.95
CA LEU A 388 -18.53 -7.18 28.07
C LEU A 388 -19.95 -7.44 27.54
N THR A 389 -20.86 -6.49 27.73
CA THR A 389 -22.24 -6.57 27.23
C THR A 389 -22.28 -6.36 25.71
N GLU A 390 -21.47 -5.43 25.19
CA GLU A 390 -21.29 -5.23 23.76
C GLU A 390 -20.69 -6.50 23.10
N ALA A 391 -19.70 -7.11 23.74
CA ALA A 391 -19.05 -8.33 23.24
C ALA A 391 -20.02 -9.52 23.12
N ILE A 392 -21.04 -9.65 23.98
CA ILE A 392 -22.10 -10.66 23.83
C ILE A 392 -22.96 -10.41 22.58
N SER A 393 -23.24 -9.14 22.28
CA SER A 393 -24.13 -8.76 21.19
C SER A 393 -23.49 -8.78 19.79
N THR A 394 -22.15 -8.87 19.74
CA THR A 394 -21.42 -8.79 18.46
C THR A 394 -21.11 -10.20 17.93
N PRO A 395 -21.62 -10.59 16.76
CA PRO A 395 -21.29 -11.89 16.19
C PRO A 395 -19.80 -11.98 15.79
N LEU A 396 -19.20 -13.16 15.97
CA LEU A 396 -17.83 -13.43 15.51
C LEU A 396 -17.80 -13.43 13.97
N GLU A 397 -17.26 -12.37 13.37
CA GLU A 397 -17.03 -12.30 11.91
C GLU A 397 -15.76 -13.07 11.52
N THR A 398 -15.81 -13.79 10.41
CA THR A 398 -14.70 -14.60 9.89
C THR A 398 -13.61 -13.71 9.29
N ALA A 399 -12.43 -13.67 9.91
CA ALA A 399 -11.25 -13.02 9.35
C ALA A 399 -10.71 -13.76 8.12
N ALA A 400 -9.88 -13.07 7.32
CA ALA A 400 -9.26 -13.62 6.10
C ALA A 400 -8.29 -14.79 6.38
N SER A 401 -7.68 -14.81 7.57
CA SER A 401 -6.84 -15.90 8.07
C SER A 401 -7.44 -16.48 9.35
N VAL A 402 -7.18 -17.75 9.56
CA VAL A 402 -7.65 -18.54 10.70
C VAL A 402 -7.11 -18.04 12.04
N LEU A 403 -5.88 -17.49 12.06
CA LEU A 403 -5.19 -17.04 13.27
C LEU A 403 -5.41 -15.57 13.60
N HIS A 404 -5.96 -14.80 12.65
CA HIS A 404 -6.10 -13.36 12.76
C HIS A 404 -7.45 -12.97 13.35
N SER A 405 -7.45 -12.00 14.25
CA SER A 405 -8.65 -11.36 14.76
C SER A 405 -9.24 -10.36 13.75
N ARG A 406 -10.46 -9.88 14.01
CA ARG A 406 -11.10 -8.78 13.26
C ARG A 406 -10.32 -7.47 13.27
N VAL A 407 -9.46 -7.28 14.28
CA VAL A 407 -8.63 -6.07 14.45
C VAL A 407 -7.20 -6.27 13.96
N PHE A 408 -6.85 -7.44 13.41
CA PHE A 408 -5.50 -7.71 12.92
C PHE A 408 -5.03 -6.70 11.85
N ASN A 409 -5.93 -6.27 10.95
CA ASN A 409 -5.61 -5.23 9.96
C ASN A 409 -5.26 -3.86 10.57
N LYS A 410 -5.61 -3.65 11.84
CA LYS A 410 -5.25 -2.46 12.63
C LYS A 410 -3.92 -2.62 13.37
N LEU A 411 -3.38 -3.84 13.52
CA LEU A 411 -2.09 -4.07 14.17
C LEU A 411 -0.98 -3.50 13.28
N LYS A 412 -0.31 -2.44 13.75
CA LYS A 412 0.81 -1.83 13.01
C LYS A 412 2.15 -2.42 13.39
N THR A 413 2.33 -2.68 14.68
CA THR A 413 3.60 -3.15 15.23
C THR A 413 3.36 -3.96 16.49
N LEU A 414 4.20 -4.97 16.70
CA LEU A 414 4.18 -5.82 17.88
C LEU A 414 5.52 -5.70 18.60
N ALA A 415 5.47 -5.40 19.89
CA ALA A 415 6.62 -5.42 20.77
C ALA A 415 6.42 -6.45 21.89
N CYS A 416 7.51 -6.81 22.56
CA CYS A 416 7.45 -7.65 23.74
C CYS A 416 8.46 -7.20 24.80
N LEU A 417 8.06 -7.38 26.06
CA LEU A 417 8.94 -7.22 27.21
C LEU A 417 9.37 -8.60 27.70
N VAL A 418 10.66 -8.77 27.87
CA VAL A 418 11.30 -9.93 28.48
C VAL A 418 11.98 -9.47 29.75
N SER A 419 11.44 -9.84 30.91
CA SER A 419 11.95 -9.38 32.20
C SER A 419 12.66 -10.51 32.93
N SER A 420 13.89 -10.24 33.36
CA SER A 420 14.62 -11.01 34.37
C SER A 420 14.39 -10.39 35.75
N GLU A 421 14.94 -11.01 36.80
CA GLU A 421 14.83 -10.45 38.16
C GLU A 421 15.48 -9.07 38.30
N THR A 422 16.50 -8.75 37.51
CA THR A 422 17.26 -7.48 37.66
C THR A 422 17.06 -6.51 36.50
N HIS A 423 16.72 -7.01 35.32
CA HIS A 423 16.61 -6.21 34.11
C HIS A 423 15.39 -6.58 33.26
N GLY A 424 14.75 -5.59 32.67
CA GLY A 424 13.75 -5.75 31.61
C GLY A 424 14.34 -5.44 30.23
N TYR A 425 14.05 -6.27 29.23
CA TYR A 425 14.50 -6.09 27.84
C TYR A 425 13.27 -5.90 26.95
N PHE A 426 13.17 -4.77 26.25
CA PHE A 426 12.03 -4.46 25.39
C PHE A 426 12.43 -4.56 23.92
N TYR A 427 11.75 -5.44 23.19
CA TYR A 427 12.04 -5.74 21.78
C TYR A 427 10.89 -5.32 20.88
N THR A 428 11.21 -4.78 19.71
CA THR A 428 10.25 -4.62 18.60
C THR A 428 10.41 -5.78 17.64
N LEU A 429 9.30 -6.36 17.18
CA LEU A 429 9.29 -7.53 16.29
C LEU A 429 8.83 -7.21 14.86
N SER A 430 8.69 -5.92 14.53
CA SER A 430 8.24 -5.46 13.22
C SER A 430 9.38 -5.45 12.20
N GLY A 431 9.32 -6.35 11.23
CA GLY A 431 10.40 -6.51 10.25
C GLY A 431 11.55 -7.33 10.84
N VAL A 432 12.66 -6.67 11.19
CA VAL A 432 13.80 -7.28 11.90
C VAL A 432 13.61 -7.09 13.40
N SER A 433 13.83 -8.16 14.17
CA SER A 433 13.68 -8.08 15.63
C SER A 433 14.84 -7.31 16.24
N GLU A 434 14.54 -6.25 16.98
CA GLU A 434 15.53 -5.31 17.52
C GLU A 434 15.30 -5.03 19.01
N LEU A 435 16.38 -4.90 19.77
CA LEU A 435 16.34 -4.49 21.18
C LEU A 435 16.24 -2.96 21.25
N VAL A 436 15.12 -2.45 21.75
CA VAL A 436 14.83 -1.01 21.81
C VAL A 436 15.34 -0.38 23.11
N SER A 437 15.12 -1.02 24.25
CA SER A 437 15.52 -0.50 25.55
C SER A 437 15.79 -1.59 26.59
N ILE A 438 16.57 -1.22 27.61
CA ILE A 438 16.89 -2.05 28.77
C ILE A 438 16.49 -1.26 30.03
N TYR A 439 15.67 -1.86 30.87
CA TYR A 439 15.28 -1.35 32.18
C TYR A 439 16.14 -1.99 33.26
N SER A 440 16.80 -1.18 34.08
CA SER A 440 17.55 -1.67 35.24
C SER A 440 16.72 -1.41 36.50
N TYR A 441 16.34 -2.49 37.19
CA TYR A 441 15.56 -2.42 38.42
C TYR A 441 16.46 -2.10 39.60
N SER A 442 15.95 -1.34 40.59
CA SER A 442 16.78 -0.96 41.75
C SER A 442 17.10 -2.15 42.67
N LYS A 443 16.22 -3.16 42.67
CA LYS A 443 16.37 -4.46 43.35
C LYS A 443 15.71 -5.55 42.52
N GLU A 444 15.88 -6.81 42.95
CA GLU A 444 15.20 -7.95 42.33
C GLU A 444 13.68 -7.75 42.28
N ALA A 445 13.13 -7.92 41.08
CA ALA A 445 11.72 -7.75 40.78
C ALA A 445 10.94 -9.03 41.13
N GLU A 446 9.93 -8.88 41.98
CA GLU A 446 9.01 -9.95 42.35
C GLU A 446 7.92 -10.16 41.30
N SER A 447 7.48 -9.08 40.65
CA SER A 447 6.49 -9.11 39.58
C SER A 447 6.66 -7.89 38.68
N VAL A 448 6.40 -8.04 37.40
CA VAL A 448 6.49 -6.96 36.41
C VAL A 448 5.24 -6.96 35.55
N ALA A 449 4.70 -5.78 35.27
CA ALA A 449 3.59 -5.59 34.36
C ALA A 449 3.86 -4.38 33.46
N ILE A 450 3.39 -4.41 32.21
CA ILE A 450 3.63 -3.35 31.23
C ILE A 450 2.35 -3.08 30.43
N ASP A 451 2.09 -1.80 30.14
CA ASP A 451 1.13 -1.37 29.14
C ASP A 451 1.80 -0.57 28.02
N ALA A 452 1.01 0.08 27.15
CA ALA A 452 1.54 0.82 26.02
C ALA A 452 2.40 2.05 26.42
N CYS A 453 2.27 2.53 27.66
CA CYS A 453 2.91 3.76 28.13
C CYS A 453 3.88 3.54 29.29
N PHE A 454 3.57 2.62 30.21
CA PHE A 454 4.32 2.42 31.44
C PHE A 454 4.68 0.96 31.71
N LEU A 455 5.88 0.77 32.26
CA LEU A 455 6.34 -0.47 32.86
C LEU A 455 6.32 -0.29 34.38
N HIS A 456 5.65 -1.18 35.07
CA HIS A 456 5.60 -1.26 36.52
C HIS A 456 6.37 -2.49 37.00
N ALA A 457 7.47 -2.28 37.72
CA ALA A 457 8.26 -3.33 38.34
C ALA A 457 8.09 -3.27 39.86
N LEU A 458 7.57 -4.34 40.46
CA LEU A 458 7.50 -4.47 41.90
C LEU A 458 8.80 -5.09 42.40
N THR A 459 9.60 -4.30 43.11
CA THR A 459 10.89 -4.72 43.67
C THR A 459 10.83 -4.69 45.20
N GLY A 460 11.86 -5.24 45.85
CA GLY A 460 12.03 -5.08 47.30
C GLY A 460 12.27 -3.63 47.78
N ALA A 461 12.30 -2.63 46.88
CA ALA A 461 12.30 -1.21 47.21
C ALA A 461 10.88 -0.57 47.10
N GLY A 462 9.95 -1.25 46.43
CA GLY A 462 8.60 -0.77 46.16
C GLY A 462 8.21 -0.97 44.70
N LEU A 463 7.14 -0.30 44.29
CA LEU A 463 6.66 -0.24 42.91
C LEU A 463 7.43 0.85 42.15
N GLU A 464 8.34 0.43 41.28
CA GLU A 464 9.06 1.26 40.32
C GLU A 464 8.25 1.39 39.04
N THR A 465 8.13 2.62 38.51
CA THR A 465 7.41 2.90 37.26
C THR A 465 8.34 3.59 36.26
N TYR A 466 8.39 3.05 35.04
CA TYR A 466 9.23 3.51 33.95
C TYR A 466 8.39 3.85 32.71
N THR A 467 8.85 4.79 31.89
CA THR A 467 8.25 5.05 30.59
C THR A 467 8.60 3.97 29.57
N VAL A 468 7.67 3.69 28.65
CA VAL A 468 7.88 2.74 27.56
C VAL A 468 8.18 3.50 26.27
N PRO A 469 9.35 3.27 25.63
CA PRO A 469 9.69 3.91 24.37
C PRO A 469 8.86 3.26 23.28
N ALA A 470 7.75 3.89 22.94
CA ALA A 470 6.90 3.34 21.91
C ALA A 470 7.57 3.39 20.52
N PRO A 471 7.28 2.43 19.64
CA PRO A 471 7.82 2.34 18.28
C PRO A 471 7.27 3.41 17.32
N CYS A 472 6.67 4.50 17.81
CA CYS A 472 6.10 5.54 16.97
C CYS A 472 7.19 6.52 16.53
N GLU A 473 7.49 6.55 15.23
CA GLU A 473 8.47 7.46 14.61
C GLU A 473 8.04 8.93 14.79
N LEU A 474 8.83 9.72 15.53
CA LEU A 474 8.80 11.19 15.48
C LEU A 474 9.68 11.67 14.30
N PRO A 475 9.55 12.92 13.81
CA PRO A 475 10.38 13.41 12.72
C PRO A 475 11.87 13.18 13.01
N GLU A 476 12.50 12.27 12.27
CA GLU A 476 13.80 11.66 12.55
C GLU A 476 15.02 12.60 12.37
N ALA A 477 14.82 13.91 12.31
CA ALA A 477 15.87 14.86 11.97
C ALA A 477 16.87 15.17 13.12
N ALA A 478 16.74 14.52 14.29
CA ALA A 478 17.63 14.72 15.44
C ALA A 478 18.25 13.44 16.04
N GLU A 479 17.99 12.24 15.51
CA GLU A 479 18.60 10.98 15.98
C GLU A 479 19.77 10.58 15.05
N THR A 480 20.83 11.41 14.97
CA THR A 480 22.11 11.00 14.34
C THR A 480 23.02 10.21 15.29
N SER A 481 22.60 9.95 16.52
CA SER A 481 23.31 9.00 17.39
C SER A 481 22.94 7.58 17.00
N THR A 482 23.75 7.05 16.08
CA THR A 482 24.03 5.63 15.88
C THR A 482 24.75 5.04 17.12
N ASP A 483 24.25 5.31 18.33
CA ASP A 483 24.66 4.52 19.48
C ASP A 483 23.80 3.26 19.47
N ALA A 484 24.45 2.17 19.05
CA ALA A 484 23.89 0.84 18.83
C ALA A 484 23.32 0.15 20.10
N PHE A 485 23.02 0.90 21.17
CA PHE A 485 22.51 0.35 22.43
C PHE A 485 21.51 1.29 23.11
N GLY A 486 20.22 0.91 23.02
CA GLY A 486 19.15 1.24 23.98
C GLY A 486 18.73 2.71 24.07
N ARG A 487 17.48 3.03 23.66
CA ARG A 487 16.86 4.32 23.98
C ARG A 487 16.78 4.47 25.52
N PRO A 488 17.21 5.60 26.10
CA PRO A 488 17.24 5.77 27.54
C PRO A 488 15.81 5.79 28.12
N THR A 489 15.54 4.92 29.08
CA THR A 489 14.25 4.84 29.78
C THR A 489 14.25 5.73 31.02
N MET A 490 13.15 6.43 31.29
CA MET A 490 13.04 7.30 32.47
C MET A 490 12.24 6.60 33.57
N MET A 491 12.81 6.53 34.78
CA MET A 491 12.07 6.13 35.98
C MET A 491 11.27 7.32 36.49
N VAL A 492 9.95 7.20 36.48
CA VAL A 492 9.01 8.31 36.75
C VAL A 492 8.26 8.19 38.07
N GLY A 493 8.35 7.03 38.72
CA GLY A 493 7.70 6.80 40.01
C GLY A 493 8.40 5.71 40.82
N LEU A 494 8.41 5.89 42.14
CA LEU A 494 8.81 4.90 43.12
C LEU A 494 7.87 5.01 44.32
N ARG A 495 7.07 3.97 44.58
CA ARG A 495 6.12 3.97 45.70
C ARG A 495 6.28 2.71 46.54
N PRO A 496 6.54 2.80 47.85
CA PRO A 496 6.72 1.62 48.69
C PRO A 496 5.38 0.89 48.89
N PHE A 497 5.41 -0.43 48.73
CA PHE A 497 4.34 -1.34 49.12
C PHE A 497 4.96 -2.50 49.91
N LEU A 498 4.22 -3.03 50.88
CA LEU A 498 4.69 -4.11 51.75
C LEU A 498 3.88 -5.37 51.50
N GLY A 499 4.55 -6.51 51.35
CA GLY A 499 3.91 -7.83 51.27
C GLY A 499 3.13 -8.11 49.99
N ILE A 500 3.29 -7.29 48.94
CA ILE A 500 2.70 -7.53 47.62
C ILE A 500 3.53 -8.56 46.87
N LYS A 501 2.88 -9.51 46.20
CA LYS A 501 3.55 -10.54 45.39
C LYS A 501 3.20 -10.50 43.91
N THR A 502 2.02 -10.01 43.56
CA THR A 502 1.48 -10.12 42.19
C THR A 502 0.98 -8.77 41.70
N LEU A 503 1.31 -8.48 40.44
CA LEU A 503 0.78 -7.35 39.66
C LEU A 503 -0.15 -7.84 38.56
N LEU A 504 -1.24 -7.10 38.35
CA LEU A 504 -2.12 -7.28 37.20
C LEU A 504 -2.50 -5.91 36.63
N ILE A 505 -2.36 -5.73 35.32
CA ILE A 505 -2.83 -4.52 34.63
C ILE A 505 -4.23 -4.77 34.07
N ALA A 506 -5.13 -3.86 34.42
CA ALA A 506 -6.42 -3.65 33.76
C ALA A 506 -6.35 -2.38 32.89
N ASP A 507 -7.42 -2.07 32.16
CA ASP A 507 -7.43 -0.96 31.21
C ASP A 507 -7.14 0.38 31.90
N GLN A 508 -7.86 0.72 32.98
CA GLN A 508 -7.64 1.96 33.75
C GLN A 508 -6.92 1.74 35.10
N HIS A 509 -6.77 0.49 35.54
CA HIS A 509 -6.28 0.19 36.89
C HIS A 509 -5.02 -0.69 36.89
N LEU A 510 -4.18 -0.52 37.91
CA LEU A 510 -3.13 -1.45 38.28
C LEU A 510 -3.52 -2.13 39.59
N VAL A 511 -3.68 -3.45 39.57
CA VAL A 511 -4.09 -4.25 40.73
C VAL A 511 -2.86 -4.89 41.37
N LEU A 512 -2.74 -4.75 42.69
CA LEU A 512 -1.68 -5.32 43.53
C LEU A 512 -2.32 -6.32 44.50
N ALA A 513 -1.75 -7.53 44.59
CA ALA A 513 -2.21 -8.53 45.54
C ALA A 513 -1.18 -8.78 46.65
N ALA A 514 -1.61 -8.60 47.91
CA ALA A 514 -0.82 -8.90 49.09
C ALA A 514 -0.93 -10.37 49.47
N ALA A 515 0.20 -10.98 49.83
CA ALA A 515 0.18 -12.27 50.51
C ALA A 515 -0.29 -12.09 51.96
N SER A 516 -1.11 -13.02 52.46
CA SER A 516 -1.53 -13.03 53.85
C SER A 516 -0.30 -13.10 54.76
N GLY A 517 0.01 -12.00 55.45
CA GLY A 517 1.05 -11.96 56.47
C GLY A 517 0.61 -12.78 57.68
N VAL A 518 1.55 -13.49 58.31
CA VAL A 518 1.35 -14.15 59.60
C VAL A 518 1.07 -13.07 60.65
N ALA A 519 -0.20 -12.73 60.85
CA ALA A 519 -0.62 -11.90 61.96
C ALA A 519 -0.50 -12.73 63.24
N SER A 520 0.45 -12.32 64.07
CA SER A 520 0.53 -12.66 65.48
C SER A 520 -0.83 -12.47 66.17
N GLY A 521 -1.36 -13.53 66.78
CA GLY A 521 -2.33 -13.50 67.89
C GLY A 521 -3.66 -12.78 67.64
N GLU A 522 -4.74 -13.57 67.61
CA GLU A 522 -6.16 -13.17 67.58
C GLU A 522 -6.72 -12.79 66.19
N ALA A 523 -7.56 -13.70 65.66
CA ALA A 523 -8.06 -13.74 64.29
C ALA A 523 -9.00 -12.58 63.90
N PRO A 524 -8.95 -12.17 62.63
CA PRO A 524 -10.06 -12.41 61.71
C PRO A 524 -9.66 -13.42 60.64
N GLU A 525 -10.67 -13.93 59.92
CA GLU A 525 -10.57 -14.95 58.88
C GLU A 525 -9.46 -14.72 57.84
N PRO A 526 -8.96 -15.80 57.21
CA PRO A 526 -7.89 -15.70 56.25
C PRO A 526 -8.34 -15.00 54.95
N SER A 527 -8.12 -13.69 54.84
CA SER A 527 -8.45 -12.91 53.64
C SER A 527 -7.20 -12.38 52.93
N CYS A 528 -7.13 -12.51 51.60
CA CYS A 528 -6.15 -11.79 50.78
C CYS A 528 -6.61 -10.34 50.52
N THR A 529 -5.69 -9.38 50.70
CA THR A 529 -5.92 -7.94 50.45
C THR A 529 -5.48 -7.56 49.05
N LEU A 530 -6.38 -6.89 48.32
CA LEU A 530 -6.16 -6.36 46.98
C LEU A 530 -6.17 -4.84 47.01
N TYR A 531 -5.23 -4.23 46.29
CA TYR A 531 -5.19 -2.79 46.05
C TYR A 531 -5.47 -2.53 44.58
N SER A 532 -6.45 -1.70 44.28
CA SER A 532 -6.72 -1.19 42.93
C SER A 532 -6.21 0.25 42.84
N LEU A 533 -5.25 0.49 41.97
CA LEU A 533 -4.67 1.80 41.73
C LEU A 533 -5.19 2.37 40.41
N LEU A 534 -5.94 3.46 40.46
CA LEU A 534 -6.43 4.13 39.24
C LEU A 534 -5.28 4.90 38.57
N LYS A 535 -4.98 4.53 37.32
CA LYS A 535 -3.89 5.14 36.53
C LYS A 535 -4.23 6.59 36.17
N PRO A 536 -3.25 7.51 36.14
CA PRO A 536 -3.48 8.87 35.67
C PRO A 536 -3.73 8.87 34.16
N ALA A 537 -4.58 9.79 33.71
CA ALA A 537 -4.69 10.09 32.28
C ALA A 537 -3.36 10.68 31.78
N ILE A 538 -2.93 10.28 30.57
CA ILE A 538 -1.59 10.65 30.04
C ILE A 538 -1.42 12.16 29.89
N ASN A 539 -2.49 12.93 29.62
CA ASN A 539 -2.43 14.39 29.60
C ASN A 539 -2.11 14.99 30.98
N ARG A 540 -2.65 14.42 32.08
CA ARG A 540 -2.31 14.87 33.44
C ARG A 540 -0.87 14.52 33.78
N PHE A 541 -0.46 13.29 33.47
CA PHE A 541 0.93 12.86 33.64
C PHE A 541 1.92 13.76 32.89
N PHE A 542 1.59 14.20 31.67
CA PHE A 542 2.43 15.12 30.91
C PHE A 542 2.68 16.45 31.66
N TYR A 543 1.63 17.03 32.26
CA TYR A 543 1.81 18.26 33.05
C TYR A 543 2.62 18.03 34.32
N ASP A 544 2.42 16.90 35.01
CA ASP A 544 3.23 16.53 36.18
C ASP A 544 4.72 16.34 35.80
N LEU A 545 4.97 15.72 34.64
CA LEU A 545 6.30 15.53 34.06
C LEU A 545 6.94 16.87 33.68
N GLU A 546 6.19 17.76 33.02
CA GLU A 546 6.65 19.11 32.67
C GLU A 546 7.01 19.91 33.92
N GLU A 547 6.15 19.90 34.95
CA GLU A 547 6.40 20.60 36.21
C GLU A 547 7.66 20.05 36.89
N ALA A 548 7.79 18.72 37.00
CA ALA A 548 8.95 18.09 37.62
C ALA A 548 10.25 18.37 36.84
N ALA A 549 10.22 18.28 35.51
CA ALA A 549 11.37 18.56 34.66
C ALA A 549 11.74 20.06 34.67
N SER A 550 10.76 20.96 34.80
CA SER A 550 10.99 22.41 34.84
C SER A 550 11.84 22.84 36.03
N LYS A 551 11.80 22.10 37.15
CA LYS A 551 12.59 22.35 38.36
C LYS A 551 14.09 22.21 38.09
N THR A 552 14.48 21.27 37.22
CA THR A 552 15.88 21.00 36.83
C THR A 552 16.30 21.71 35.55
N ARG A 553 15.41 22.49 34.91
CA ARG A 553 15.64 23.12 33.60
C ARG A 553 16.88 24.02 33.56
N LYS A 554 17.18 24.73 34.65
CA LYS A 554 18.35 25.63 34.72
C LYS A 554 19.68 24.88 34.83
N GLU A 555 19.64 23.65 35.34
CA GLU A 555 20.83 22.82 35.56
C GLU A 555 21.14 21.98 34.32
N ASP A 556 20.11 21.49 33.63
CA ASP A 556 20.25 20.59 32.50
C ASP A 556 19.10 20.78 31.49
N GLU A 557 19.32 21.63 30.49
CA GLU A 557 18.34 21.91 29.43
C GLU A 557 18.12 20.70 28.51
N LEU A 558 19.13 19.86 28.34
CA LEU A 558 19.04 18.63 27.54
C LEU A 558 18.14 17.59 28.23
N ALA A 559 18.29 17.40 29.54
CA ALA A 559 17.40 16.52 30.30
C ALA A 559 15.95 17.02 30.28
N TYR A 560 15.73 18.34 30.36
CA TYR A 560 14.40 18.93 30.20
C TYR A 560 13.82 18.61 28.81
N ALA A 561 14.58 18.86 27.74
CA ALA A 561 14.16 18.56 26.37
C ALA A 561 13.83 17.06 26.18
N ASN A 562 14.64 16.17 26.73
CA ASN A 562 14.44 14.72 26.65
C ASN A 562 13.20 14.26 27.44
N ALA A 563 12.91 14.84 28.60
CA ALA A 563 11.68 14.56 29.34
C ALA A 563 10.43 14.97 28.54
N ILE A 564 10.42 16.17 27.94
CA ILE A 564 9.29 16.63 27.12
C ILE A 564 9.15 15.79 25.84
N LYS A 565 10.27 15.40 25.20
CA LYS A 565 10.25 14.45 24.06
C LYS A 565 9.58 13.13 24.44
N GLU A 566 9.91 12.59 25.61
CA GLU A 566 9.33 11.35 26.11
C GLU A 566 7.84 11.50 26.40
N GLY A 567 7.44 12.60 27.06
CA GLY A 567 6.02 12.92 27.27
C GLY A 567 5.24 13.05 25.95
N LEU A 568 5.81 13.69 24.93
CA LEU A 568 5.20 13.80 23.61
C LEU A 568 5.04 12.42 22.94
N ARG A 569 6.03 11.52 23.08
CA ARG A 569 5.91 10.15 22.55
C ARG A 569 4.72 9.43 23.16
N LEU A 570 4.55 9.48 24.48
CA LEU A 570 3.42 8.84 25.18
C LEU A 570 2.07 9.42 24.73
N LEU A 571 1.98 10.75 24.59
CA LEU A 571 0.77 11.41 24.06
C LEU A 571 0.47 10.93 22.63
N LYS A 572 1.49 10.88 21.77
CA LYS A 572 1.35 10.44 20.37
C LYS A 572 0.84 9.00 20.26
N VAL A 573 1.36 8.09 21.07
CA VAL A 573 0.92 6.69 21.14
C VAL A 573 -0.56 6.61 21.45
N CYS A 574 -1.04 7.42 22.40
CA CYS A 574 -2.45 7.48 22.76
C CYS A 574 -3.32 8.02 21.60
N VAL A 575 -2.89 9.09 20.91
CA VAL A 575 -3.59 9.61 19.72
C VAL A 575 -3.67 8.57 18.62
N SER A 576 -2.58 7.85 18.35
CA SER A 576 -2.53 6.82 17.31
C SER A 576 -3.34 5.57 17.66
N SER A 577 -3.40 5.18 18.94
CA SER A 577 -4.12 3.99 19.38
C SER A 577 -5.63 4.21 19.49
N HIS A 578 -6.07 5.36 20.01
CA HIS A 578 -7.50 5.67 20.20
C HIS A 578 -8.14 6.32 18.96
N GLY A 579 -7.33 6.84 18.07
CA GLY A 579 -7.77 7.66 16.94
C GLY A 579 -8.06 9.10 17.39
N LYS A 580 -7.63 10.07 16.57
CA LYS A 580 -7.70 11.50 16.90
C LYS A 580 -9.11 12.00 17.24
N TYR A 581 -10.14 11.44 16.62
CA TYR A 581 -11.53 11.85 16.83
C TYR A 581 -12.15 11.30 18.12
N SER A 582 -11.53 10.30 18.73
CA SER A 582 -11.97 9.70 20.00
C SER A 582 -11.34 10.40 21.21
N CYS A 583 -10.24 11.14 21.01
CA CYS A 583 -9.57 11.89 22.07
C CYS A 583 -10.40 13.12 22.49
N SER A 584 -10.37 13.47 23.77
CA SER A 584 -11.00 14.69 24.27
C SER A 584 -10.30 15.94 23.72
N SER A 585 -11.03 17.06 23.66
CA SER A 585 -10.46 18.35 23.24
C SER A 585 -9.31 18.81 24.15
N GLU A 586 -9.41 18.51 25.46
CA GLU A 586 -8.34 18.78 26.42
C GLU A 586 -7.07 17.99 26.10
N PHE A 587 -7.21 16.70 25.76
CA PHE A 587 -6.08 15.85 25.40
C PHE A 587 -5.35 16.34 24.14
N LEU A 588 -6.12 16.72 23.11
CA LEU A 588 -5.55 17.27 21.86
C LEU A 588 -4.89 18.63 22.09
N ALA A 589 -5.41 19.46 23.00
CA ALA A 589 -4.77 20.70 23.41
C ALA A 589 -3.41 20.43 24.09
N THR A 590 -3.35 19.48 25.04
CA THR A 590 -2.09 19.08 25.68
C THR A 590 -1.07 18.55 24.68
N TYR A 591 -1.49 17.75 23.69
CA TYR A 591 -0.61 17.30 22.61
C TYR A 591 -0.07 18.46 21.76
N ALA A 592 -0.92 19.42 21.40
CA ALA A 592 -0.52 20.61 20.66
C ALA A 592 0.45 21.50 21.48
N ASP A 593 0.20 21.64 22.78
CA ASP A 593 1.06 22.37 23.71
C ASP A 593 2.44 21.71 23.83
N ALA A 594 2.50 20.39 24.00
CA ALA A 594 3.75 19.62 24.05
C ALA A 594 4.59 19.82 22.78
N CYS A 595 3.96 19.75 21.60
CA CYS A 595 4.59 20.05 20.31
C CYS A 595 5.13 21.49 20.26
N CYS A 596 4.37 22.48 20.74
CA CYS A 596 4.81 23.88 20.77
C CYS A 596 5.96 24.11 21.75
N ILE A 597 5.95 23.47 22.92
CA ILE A 597 7.03 23.55 23.92
C ILE A 597 8.33 23.02 23.31
N LEU A 598 8.29 21.86 22.64
CA LEU A 598 9.47 21.34 21.94
C LEU A 598 9.91 22.28 20.82
N GLY A 599 8.99 22.77 19.99
CA GLY A 599 9.30 23.77 18.96
C GLY A 599 10.06 24.97 19.52
N ASP A 600 9.66 25.49 20.68
CA ASP A 600 10.32 26.62 21.34
C ASP A 600 11.71 26.28 21.89
N ILE A 601 11.92 25.07 22.42
CA ILE A 601 13.23 24.61 22.91
C ILE A 601 14.19 24.49 21.72
N PHE A 602 13.76 23.79 20.67
CA PHE A 602 14.53 23.56 19.46
C PHE A 602 14.85 24.87 18.71
N LEU A 603 13.96 25.86 18.76
CA LEU A 603 14.21 27.19 18.20
C LEU A 603 15.32 27.95 18.93
N LYS A 604 15.47 27.73 20.25
CA LYS A 604 16.46 28.39 21.11
C LYS A 604 17.79 27.65 21.19
N SER A 605 17.83 26.38 20.82
CA SER A 605 19.05 25.58 20.82
C SER A 605 20.16 26.25 20.01
N ASP A 606 21.43 25.92 20.26
CA ASP A 606 22.54 26.36 19.43
C ASP A 606 22.76 25.46 18.20
N ALA A 607 22.34 24.19 18.27
CA ALA A 607 22.55 23.20 17.23
C ALA A 607 21.71 23.47 15.97
N ALA A 608 22.35 23.42 14.80
CA ALA A 608 21.69 23.71 13.52
C ALA A 608 20.62 22.67 13.16
N THR A 609 20.89 21.38 13.39
CA THR A 609 19.95 20.27 13.16
C THR A 609 18.69 20.39 14.00
N GLU A 610 18.86 20.80 15.26
CA GLU A 610 17.79 21.03 16.21
C GLU A 610 16.88 22.21 15.76
N LYS A 611 17.46 23.30 15.26
CA LYS A 611 16.69 24.43 14.71
C LYS A 611 15.83 24.03 13.50
N ASP A 612 16.36 23.18 12.62
CA ASP A 612 15.61 22.67 11.47
C ASP A 612 14.43 21.78 11.90
N CYS A 613 14.54 21.10 13.04
CA CYS A 613 13.45 20.30 13.60
C CYS A 613 12.31 21.14 14.19
N ALA A 614 12.56 22.38 14.61
CA ALA A 614 11.57 23.23 15.28
C ALA A 614 10.29 23.40 14.42
N ALA A 615 10.46 23.62 13.11
CA ALA A 615 9.36 23.74 12.16
C ALA A 615 8.48 22.47 12.11
N SER A 616 9.10 21.29 12.23
CA SER A 616 8.39 20.00 12.22
C SER A 616 7.56 19.82 13.48
N TYR A 617 8.08 20.17 14.66
CA TYR A 617 7.30 20.11 15.91
C TYR A 617 6.13 21.09 15.90
N TYR A 618 6.32 22.32 15.40
CA TYR A 618 5.20 23.24 15.23
C TYR A 618 4.15 22.71 14.24
N ALA A 619 4.57 22.08 13.14
CA ALA A 619 3.66 21.45 12.18
C ALA A 619 2.86 20.29 12.80
N LEU A 620 3.49 19.48 13.68
CA LEU A 620 2.83 18.40 14.43
C LEU A 620 1.76 18.89 15.40
N SER A 621 1.85 20.14 15.89
CA SER A 621 0.82 20.70 16.79
C SER A 621 -0.54 20.87 16.11
N GLU A 622 -0.56 20.99 14.78
CA GLU A 622 -1.74 21.36 13.97
C GLU A 622 -2.51 22.61 14.46
N ALA A 623 -1.85 23.45 15.26
CA ALA A 623 -2.45 24.69 15.73
C ALA A 623 -2.66 25.69 14.58
N ASN A 624 -3.44 26.74 14.84
CA ASN A 624 -3.64 27.79 13.86
C ASN A 624 -2.29 28.42 13.45
N MET A 625 -2.06 28.55 12.14
CA MET A 625 -0.88 29.19 11.56
C MET A 625 -0.63 30.56 12.19
N GLU A 626 -1.67 31.34 12.47
CA GLU A 626 -1.54 32.64 13.11
C GLU A 626 -0.97 32.57 14.53
N THR A 627 -1.42 31.61 15.33
CA THR A 627 -0.92 31.41 16.70
C THR A 627 0.56 31.01 16.68
N ILE A 628 0.94 30.10 15.77
CA ILE A 628 2.31 29.61 15.67
C ILE A 628 3.27 30.68 15.14
N VAL A 629 2.92 31.39 14.06
CA VAL A 629 3.81 32.43 13.52
C VAL A 629 3.98 33.56 14.52
N ASN A 630 2.92 33.99 15.21
CA ASN A 630 3.04 34.97 16.28
C ASN A 630 3.88 34.47 17.46
N ARG A 631 3.82 33.17 17.79
CA ARG A 631 4.68 32.54 18.80
C ARG A 631 6.15 32.55 18.38
N ILE A 632 6.47 32.23 17.13
CA ILE A 632 7.85 32.29 16.62
C ILE A 632 8.35 33.75 16.64
N LEU A 633 7.52 34.70 16.19
CA LEU A 633 7.86 36.13 16.18
C LEU A 633 8.02 36.73 17.59
N PHE A 634 7.44 36.13 18.63
CA PHE A 634 7.66 36.53 20.02
C PHE A 634 9.14 36.42 20.44
N PHE A 635 9.91 35.51 19.84
CA PHE A 635 11.34 35.36 20.11
C PHE A 635 12.24 36.36 19.36
N LYS A 636 11.65 37.38 18.72
CA LYS A 636 12.38 38.46 18.06
C LYS A 636 13.24 39.21 19.08
N GLY A 637 14.55 39.22 18.84
CA GLY A 637 15.56 39.84 19.72
C GLY A 637 16.29 38.86 20.62
N ILE A 638 15.77 37.65 20.82
CA ILE A 638 16.46 36.55 21.52
C ILE A 638 17.19 35.66 20.49
N VAL A 639 16.52 35.34 19.39
CA VAL A 639 17.06 34.54 18.27
C VAL A 639 17.35 35.45 17.09
N SER A 640 18.35 35.09 16.27
CA SER A 640 18.71 35.87 15.07
C SER A 640 17.52 35.95 14.10
N HIS A 641 17.39 37.10 13.44
CA HIS A 641 16.30 37.34 12.49
C HIS A 641 16.28 36.30 11.37
N THR A 642 17.46 35.92 10.86
CA THR A 642 17.62 34.94 9.77
C THR A 642 17.22 33.52 10.19
N THR A 643 17.40 33.13 11.45
CA THR A 643 16.92 31.82 11.94
C THR A 643 15.40 31.82 12.07
N LEU A 644 14.81 32.89 12.60
CA LEU A 644 13.35 33.03 12.74
C LEU A 644 12.65 32.97 11.38
N THR A 645 13.15 33.72 10.39
CA THR A 645 12.59 33.72 9.04
C THR A 645 12.69 32.36 8.36
N LYS A 646 13.82 31.65 8.51
CA LYS A 646 13.99 30.27 7.99
C LYS A 646 13.02 29.27 8.60
N VAL A 647 12.84 29.29 9.92
CA VAL A 647 11.90 28.38 10.60
C VAL A 647 10.46 28.66 10.19
N ILE A 648 10.06 29.93 10.04
CA ILE A 648 8.74 30.30 9.51
C ILE A 648 8.56 29.76 8.09
N VAL A 649 9.56 29.91 7.22
CA VAL A 649 9.52 29.40 5.84
C VAL A 649 9.38 27.87 5.81
N GLN A 650 10.17 27.16 6.61
CA GLN A 650 10.08 25.68 6.71
C GLN A 650 8.72 25.24 7.24
N TYR A 651 8.21 25.89 8.29
CA TYR A 651 6.90 25.59 8.88
C TYR A 651 5.76 25.79 7.86
N VAL A 652 5.73 26.94 7.18
CA VAL A 652 4.69 27.22 6.18
C VAL A 652 4.78 26.23 5.01
N LYS A 653 5.98 25.84 4.56
CA LYS A 653 6.15 24.80 3.54
C LYS A 653 5.54 23.47 3.98
N LEU A 654 5.78 23.03 5.22
CA LEU A 654 5.23 21.79 5.77
C LEU A 654 3.69 21.85 5.88
N VAL A 655 3.14 22.96 6.37
CA VAL A 655 1.68 23.12 6.52
C VAL A 655 0.97 23.19 5.17
N CYS A 656 1.57 23.84 4.17
CA CYS A 656 1.01 23.93 2.81
C CYS A 656 1.15 22.64 2.00
N ALA A 657 2.08 21.75 2.36
CA ALA A 657 2.21 20.43 1.74
C ALA A 657 1.13 19.44 2.22
N GLN A 658 0.53 19.68 3.39
CA GLN A 658 -0.56 18.85 3.91
C GLN A 658 -1.89 19.20 3.22
N PRO A 659 -2.79 18.21 3.01
CA PRO A 659 -4.10 18.46 2.41
C PRO A 659 -4.91 19.47 3.24
N PRO A 660 -5.70 20.36 2.60
CA PRO A 660 -6.46 21.39 3.30
C PRO A 660 -7.51 20.75 4.22
N SER A 661 -7.29 20.85 5.54
CA SER A 661 -8.25 20.43 6.55
C SER A 661 -9.38 21.48 6.68
N PRO A 662 -10.66 21.08 6.66
CA PRO A 662 -11.81 22.00 6.71
C PRO A 662 -11.93 22.79 8.02
N ALA A 663 -11.14 22.46 9.05
CA ALA A 663 -11.20 23.06 10.38
C ALA A 663 -10.26 24.27 10.60
N LYS A 664 -9.43 24.65 9.62
CA LYS A 664 -8.42 25.72 9.80
C LYS A 664 -9.06 27.10 9.60
N LYS A 665 -9.00 27.96 10.64
CA LYS A 665 -9.42 29.37 10.54
C LYS A 665 -8.55 30.11 9.50
N PRO A 666 -9.13 31.04 8.72
CA PRO A 666 -8.38 31.83 7.75
C PRO A 666 -7.37 32.74 8.47
N VAL A 667 -6.19 32.91 7.87
CA VAL A 667 -5.11 33.78 8.36
C VAL A 667 -5.50 35.25 8.18
N SER A 668 -5.14 36.12 9.13
CA SER A 668 -5.34 37.56 9.02
C SER A 668 -4.52 38.18 7.87
N PRO A 669 -5.02 39.22 7.19
CA PRO A 669 -4.33 39.81 6.02
C PRO A 669 -2.98 40.45 6.39
N SER A 670 -2.86 41.01 7.60
CA SER A 670 -1.60 41.57 8.10
C SER A 670 -0.51 40.52 8.28
N LEU A 671 -0.87 39.32 8.76
CA LEU A 671 0.08 38.23 8.93
C LEU A 671 0.43 37.59 7.58
N ALA A 672 -0.55 37.45 6.68
CA ALA A 672 -0.32 36.96 5.32
C ALA A 672 0.70 37.85 4.58
N ASP A 673 0.57 39.17 4.67
CA ASP A 673 1.55 40.10 4.10
C ASP A 673 2.94 39.96 4.74
N THR A 674 3.01 39.72 6.05
CA THR A 674 4.28 39.48 6.76
C THR A 674 4.95 38.19 6.27
N ILE A 675 4.20 37.10 6.10
CA ILE A 675 4.70 35.83 5.54
C ILE A 675 5.20 36.07 4.11
N LEU A 676 4.47 36.85 3.31
CA LEU A 676 4.86 37.17 1.94
C LEU A 676 6.18 37.95 1.88
N GLU A 677 6.42 38.87 2.82
CA GLU A 677 7.69 39.60 2.93
C GLU A 677 8.84 38.66 3.32
N ILE A 678 8.63 37.79 4.31
CA ILE A 678 9.62 36.80 4.75
C ILE A 678 10.01 35.85 3.60
N PHE A 679 9.04 35.36 2.85
CA PHE A 679 9.31 34.49 1.70
C PHE A 679 10.00 35.22 0.54
N ALA A 680 9.69 36.50 0.34
CA ALA A 680 10.36 37.31 -0.69
C ALA A 680 11.86 37.52 -0.41
N GLU A 681 12.26 37.54 0.86
CA GLU A 681 13.64 37.71 1.29
C GLU A 681 14.42 36.38 1.35
N GLU A 682 13.87 35.34 2.01
CA GLU A 682 14.61 34.08 2.27
C GLU A 682 14.47 33.02 1.17
N CYS A 683 13.29 32.92 0.53
CA CYS A 683 12.97 31.85 -0.41
C CYS A 683 12.18 32.36 -1.62
N PRO A 684 12.80 33.27 -2.42
CA PRO A 684 12.11 33.89 -3.55
C PRO A 684 11.59 32.86 -4.56
N GLU A 685 12.32 31.77 -4.78
CA GLU A 685 11.95 30.67 -5.69
C GLU A 685 10.59 30.03 -5.33
N TYR A 686 10.14 30.06 -4.06
CA TYR A 686 8.90 29.43 -3.61
C TYR A 686 7.68 30.38 -3.64
N MET A 687 7.87 31.65 -3.99
CA MET A 687 6.81 32.67 -3.96
C MET A 687 5.58 32.31 -4.80
N HIS A 688 5.77 31.73 -5.98
CA HIS A 688 4.67 31.29 -6.83
C HIS A 688 3.84 30.18 -6.17
N LYS A 689 4.48 29.19 -5.53
CA LYS A 689 3.79 28.11 -4.80
C LYS A 689 3.08 28.64 -3.55
N LEU A 690 3.66 29.62 -2.86
CA LEU A 690 3.01 30.26 -1.72
C LEU A 690 1.70 30.96 -2.16
N VAL A 691 1.73 31.78 -3.21
CA VAL A 691 0.54 32.51 -3.63
C VAL A 691 -0.53 31.58 -4.23
N LEU A 692 -0.10 30.58 -5.00
CA LEU A 692 -1.01 29.73 -5.77
C LEU A 692 -1.50 28.49 -5.02
N CYS A 693 -0.66 27.87 -4.18
CA CYS A 693 -0.91 26.55 -3.61
C CYS A 693 -1.12 26.55 -2.08
N SER A 694 -0.83 27.65 -1.37
CA SER A 694 -0.91 27.65 0.10
C SER A 694 -2.33 27.67 0.68
N GLY A 695 -3.35 27.95 -0.15
CA GLY A 695 -4.73 28.14 0.31
C GLY A 695 -4.96 29.41 1.15
N ILE A 696 -3.95 30.26 1.34
CA ILE A 696 -4.06 31.52 2.08
C ILE A 696 -4.67 32.59 1.15
N ALA A 697 -5.99 32.79 1.26
CA ALA A 697 -6.72 33.77 0.44
C ALA A 697 -6.55 35.24 0.89
N ALA A 698 -5.79 35.51 1.95
CA ALA A 698 -5.74 36.80 2.64
C ALA A 698 -4.60 37.75 2.19
N PHE A 699 -3.79 37.37 1.20
CA PHE A 699 -2.70 38.24 0.72
C PHE A 699 -3.23 39.49 0.01
N SER A 700 -2.58 40.63 0.22
CA SER A 700 -2.83 41.81 -0.61
C SER A 700 -2.30 41.58 -2.03
N SER A 701 -3.21 41.52 -3.02
CA SER A 701 -2.86 41.30 -4.44
C SER A 701 -1.84 42.34 -4.94
N ASP A 702 -1.90 43.58 -4.47
CA ASP A 702 -1.00 44.66 -4.90
C ASP A 702 0.44 44.49 -4.39
N LYS A 703 0.62 44.06 -3.13
CA LYS A 703 1.95 43.80 -2.57
C LYS A 703 2.61 42.59 -3.22
N ALA A 704 1.85 41.51 -3.43
CA ALA A 704 2.30 40.32 -4.13
C ALA A 704 2.72 40.64 -5.58
N LEU A 705 1.90 41.39 -6.31
CA LEU A 705 2.19 41.84 -7.68
C LEU A 705 3.46 42.70 -7.74
N ASN A 706 3.63 43.66 -6.84
CA ASN A 706 4.80 44.53 -6.82
C ASN A 706 6.11 43.76 -6.58
N ARG A 707 6.10 42.75 -5.70
CA ARG A 707 7.28 41.91 -5.44
C ARG A 707 7.58 40.97 -6.60
N LEU A 708 6.57 40.31 -7.17
CA LEU A 708 6.74 39.43 -8.32
C LEU A 708 7.22 40.20 -9.56
N ARG A 709 6.66 41.38 -9.85
CA ARG A 709 7.11 42.26 -10.95
C ARG A 709 8.56 42.71 -10.78
N LYS A 710 8.98 43.05 -9.55
CA LYS A 710 10.37 43.41 -9.25
C LYS A 710 11.33 42.25 -9.54
N ARG A 711 10.91 40.99 -9.33
CA ARG A 711 11.70 39.80 -9.66
C ARG A 711 11.75 39.52 -11.18
N LEU A 712 10.65 39.76 -11.88
CA LEU A 712 10.55 39.58 -13.34
C LEU A 712 11.39 40.59 -14.13
N ALA A 713 11.65 41.78 -13.58
CA ALA A 713 12.35 42.87 -14.28
C ALA A 713 13.80 42.54 -14.70
N ASN A 714 14.46 41.55 -14.07
CA ASN A 714 15.90 41.30 -14.24
C ASN A 714 16.30 39.83 -14.52
N ARG A 715 15.38 38.92 -14.86
CA ARG A 715 15.69 37.50 -15.05
C ARG A 715 15.55 37.03 -16.50
N ARG A 716 16.47 36.16 -16.94
CA ARG A 716 16.33 35.38 -18.17
C ARG A 716 15.19 34.35 -18.01
N GLN A 717 14.61 33.92 -19.13
CA GLN A 717 13.58 32.87 -19.11
C GLN A 717 14.14 31.59 -18.47
N SER A 718 13.42 31.08 -17.48
CA SER A 718 13.70 29.87 -16.70
C SER A 718 12.37 29.30 -16.20
N GLN A 719 12.36 28.09 -15.64
CA GLN A 719 11.15 27.51 -15.05
C GLN A 719 10.57 28.40 -13.93
N GLY A 720 11.42 28.95 -13.06
CA GLY A 720 10.99 29.90 -12.03
C GLY A 720 10.39 31.19 -12.60
N TYR A 721 10.93 31.72 -13.70
CA TYR A 721 10.36 32.87 -14.40
C TYR A 721 8.97 32.56 -14.97
N ALA A 722 8.77 31.37 -15.56
CA ALA A 722 7.47 30.95 -16.06
C ALA A 722 6.45 30.79 -14.93
N ALA A 723 6.85 30.24 -13.78
CA ALA A 723 5.99 30.08 -12.61
C ALA A 723 5.60 31.42 -11.96
N ASP A 724 6.55 32.34 -11.81
CA ASP A 724 6.28 33.71 -11.34
C ASP A 724 5.37 34.46 -12.33
N SER A 725 5.58 34.30 -13.64
CA SER A 725 4.75 34.92 -14.69
C SER A 725 3.32 34.38 -14.70
N LEU A 726 3.15 33.06 -14.49
CA LEU A 726 1.82 32.44 -14.35
C LEU A 726 1.10 32.94 -13.09
N THR A 727 1.84 33.12 -11.99
CA THR A 727 1.30 33.70 -10.75
C THR A 727 0.84 35.14 -10.94
N VAL A 728 1.64 35.96 -11.63
CA VAL A 728 1.25 37.33 -11.98
C VAL A 728 0.03 37.34 -12.90
N ALA A 729 -0.03 36.44 -13.89
CA ALA A 729 -1.21 36.30 -14.73
C ALA A 729 -2.47 35.93 -13.92
N HIS A 730 -2.35 35.03 -12.94
CA HIS A 730 -3.45 34.67 -12.04
C HIS A 730 -3.93 35.86 -11.19
N LEU A 731 -3.00 36.61 -10.57
CA LEU A 731 -3.33 37.80 -9.78
C LEU A 731 -3.95 38.92 -10.64
N LEU A 732 -3.48 39.09 -11.88
CA LEU A 732 -4.04 40.06 -12.82
C LEU A 732 -5.45 39.69 -13.28
N LEU A 733 -5.74 38.40 -13.45
CA LEU A 733 -7.10 37.91 -13.70
C LEU A 733 -8.05 38.24 -12.54
N GLN A 734 -7.59 38.06 -11.29
CA GLN A 734 -8.37 38.45 -10.11
C GLN A 734 -8.63 39.97 -10.06
N ALA A 735 -7.67 40.77 -10.52
CA ALA A 735 -7.79 42.23 -10.66
C ALA A 735 -8.51 42.68 -11.94
N GLN A 736 -9.19 41.78 -12.68
CA GLN A 736 -9.91 42.03 -13.94
C GLN A 736 -9.07 42.60 -15.10
N ASN A 737 -7.75 42.40 -15.10
CA ASN A 737 -6.85 42.88 -16.15
C ASN A 737 -6.36 41.73 -17.06
N ALA A 738 -7.25 41.24 -17.92
CA ALA A 738 -7.00 40.07 -18.76
C ALA A 738 -5.97 40.32 -19.88
N ASP A 739 -5.92 41.53 -20.45
CA ASP A 739 -5.05 41.84 -21.59
C ASP A 739 -3.57 41.79 -21.22
N MET A 740 -3.21 42.33 -20.05
CA MET A 740 -1.83 42.23 -19.55
C MET A 740 -1.44 40.78 -19.21
N ALA A 741 -2.38 39.99 -18.68
CA ALA A 741 -2.15 38.58 -18.38
C ALA A 741 -1.90 37.76 -19.68
N GLN A 742 -2.68 38.02 -20.74
CA GLN A 742 -2.46 37.38 -22.04
C GLN A 742 -1.11 37.73 -22.64
N ASN A 743 -0.73 39.02 -22.63
CA ASN A 743 0.55 39.46 -23.19
C ASN A 743 1.75 38.83 -22.47
N LEU A 744 1.65 38.65 -21.15
CA LEU A 744 2.68 37.99 -20.35
C LEU A 744 2.78 36.49 -20.65
N LEU A 745 1.67 35.80 -20.90
CA LEU A 745 1.69 34.37 -21.27
C LEU A 745 2.20 34.14 -22.69
N LYS A 746 1.97 35.08 -23.62
CA LYS A 746 2.47 34.99 -25.02
C LYS A 746 3.99 35.03 -25.11
N THR A 747 4.68 35.70 -24.19
CA THR A 747 6.13 35.85 -24.21
C THR A 747 6.86 34.59 -23.71
N LEU A 748 6.16 33.65 -23.07
CA LEU A 748 6.73 32.43 -22.49
C LEU A 748 6.92 31.31 -23.53
N SER A 749 8.12 30.71 -23.53
CA SER A 749 8.41 29.54 -24.36
C SER A 749 7.67 28.29 -23.86
N LYS A 750 7.37 27.36 -24.78
CA LYS A 750 6.71 26.07 -24.46
C LYS A 750 7.54 25.21 -23.49
N GLU A 751 8.86 25.23 -23.65
CA GLU A 751 9.80 24.38 -22.89
C GLU A 751 9.79 24.68 -21.39
N PHE A 752 9.71 25.96 -21.01
CA PHE A 752 9.67 26.35 -19.60
C PHE A 752 8.27 26.35 -19.01
N LEU A 753 7.24 26.58 -19.82
CA LEU A 753 5.85 26.64 -19.35
C LEU A 753 5.29 25.25 -19.07
N THR A 754 5.60 24.23 -19.87
CA THR A 754 5.01 22.88 -19.75
C THR A 754 5.29 22.22 -18.38
N PRO A 755 6.52 22.21 -17.84
CA PRO A 755 6.80 21.64 -16.51
C PRO A 755 6.04 22.36 -15.39
N VAL A 756 5.94 23.70 -15.47
CA VAL A 756 5.23 24.51 -14.47
C VAL A 756 3.71 24.22 -14.49
N LEU A 757 3.13 24.05 -15.68
CA LEU A 757 1.72 23.68 -15.79
C LEU A 757 1.45 22.26 -15.29
N LEU A 758 2.42 21.34 -15.43
CA LEU A 758 2.32 19.99 -14.84
C LEU A 758 2.34 20.05 -13.32
N ASP A 759 3.24 20.82 -12.72
CA ASP A 759 3.30 21.00 -11.26
C ASP A 759 2.03 21.67 -10.69
N LEU A 760 1.30 22.45 -11.50
CA LEU A 760 0.15 23.26 -11.08
C LEU A 760 -1.17 22.83 -11.74
N HIS A 761 -1.27 21.56 -12.18
CA HIS A 761 -2.43 21.10 -12.96
C HIS A 761 -3.76 21.24 -12.20
N GLU A 762 -3.76 21.09 -10.87
CA GLU A 762 -4.95 21.22 -10.01
C GLU A 762 -5.54 22.64 -9.97
N LEU A 763 -4.73 23.66 -10.26
CA LEU A 763 -5.19 25.04 -10.36
C LEU A 763 -5.75 25.37 -11.75
N ILE A 764 -5.40 24.57 -12.75
CA ILE A 764 -5.87 24.68 -14.13
C ILE A 764 -7.20 23.93 -14.29
N HIS A 765 -7.31 22.76 -13.67
CA HIS A 765 -8.50 21.90 -13.69
C HIS A 765 -9.02 21.68 -12.28
N LYS A 766 -10.28 22.07 -12.03
CA LYS A 766 -11.01 21.66 -10.83
C LYS A 766 -12.01 20.59 -11.24
N ASP A 767 -11.73 19.33 -10.90
CA ASP A 767 -12.48 18.16 -11.33
C ASP A 767 -12.65 18.09 -12.86
N GLN A 768 -13.86 18.34 -13.35
CA GLN A 768 -14.22 18.32 -14.78
C GLN A 768 -14.24 19.73 -15.41
N TYR A 769 -13.96 20.78 -14.63
CA TYR A 769 -14.08 22.17 -15.07
C TYR A 769 -12.72 22.84 -15.25
N LEU A 770 -12.61 23.63 -16.32
CA LEU A 770 -11.46 24.48 -16.57
C LEU A 770 -11.60 25.78 -15.76
N THR A 771 -10.59 26.12 -14.95
CA THR A 771 -10.59 27.39 -14.20
C THR A 771 -10.42 28.59 -15.13
N GLN A 772 -10.68 29.81 -14.65
CA GLN A 772 -10.44 31.04 -15.43
C GLN A 772 -8.98 31.14 -15.91
N LEU A 773 -8.03 30.68 -15.08
CA LEU A 773 -6.62 30.57 -15.46
C LEU A 773 -6.41 29.53 -16.56
N GLY A 774 -7.03 28.35 -16.43
CA GLY A 774 -6.96 27.31 -17.45
C GLY A 774 -7.56 27.74 -18.79
N GLN A 775 -8.66 28.51 -18.79
CA GLN A 775 -9.27 29.08 -19.99
C GLN A 775 -8.31 30.06 -20.68
N LEU A 776 -7.65 30.93 -19.89
CA LEU A 776 -6.65 31.86 -20.41
C LEU A 776 -5.44 31.14 -21.03
N VAL A 777 -4.93 30.09 -20.36
CA VAL A 777 -3.81 29.29 -20.87
C VAL A 777 -4.20 28.54 -22.14
N LYS A 778 -5.39 27.92 -22.18
CA LYS A 778 -5.93 27.23 -23.37
C LYS A 778 -6.05 28.20 -24.56
N LEU A 779 -6.50 29.43 -24.33
CA LEU A 779 -6.64 30.45 -25.38
C LEU A 779 -5.29 30.99 -25.86
N THR A 780 -4.34 31.22 -24.94
CA THR A 780 -3.11 31.97 -25.23
C THR A 780 -1.95 31.09 -25.69
N ARG A 781 -1.78 29.91 -25.10
CA ARG A 781 -0.70 28.94 -25.39
C ARG A 781 -1.28 27.51 -25.49
N PRO A 782 -2.10 27.23 -26.52
CA PRO A 782 -2.75 25.92 -26.69
C PRO A 782 -1.75 24.77 -26.87
N ASP A 783 -0.57 25.05 -27.40
CA ASP A 783 0.53 24.10 -27.59
C ASP A 783 1.17 23.63 -26.27
N ALA A 784 1.33 24.51 -25.28
CA ALA A 784 1.81 24.14 -23.94
C ALA A 784 0.72 23.40 -23.15
N TYR A 785 -0.53 23.86 -23.25
CA TYR A 785 -1.69 23.20 -22.64
C TYR A 785 -1.88 21.78 -23.18
N PHE A 786 -1.79 21.60 -24.49
CA PHE A 786 -1.84 20.27 -25.12
C PHE A 786 -0.73 19.35 -24.62
N SER A 787 0.52 19.85 -24.57
CA SER A 787 1.67 19.08 -24.08
C SER A 787 1.45 18.61 -22.64
N MET A 788 0.93 19.49 -21.77
CA MET A 788 0.58 19.15 -20.39
C MET A 788 -0.43 18.00 -20.32
N LEU A 789 -1.54 18.06 -21.07
CA LEU A 789 -2.57 17.00 -21.07
C LEU A 789 -2.00 15.62 -21.47
N VAL A 790 -1.14 15.58 -22.49
CA VAL A 790 -0.50 14.34 -22.94
C VAL A 790 0.44 13.77 -21.86
N HIS A 791 1.19 14.65 -21.16
CA HIS A 791 2.07 14.25 -20.06
C HIS A 791 1.28 13.73 -18.84
N LEU A 792 0.19 14.39 -18.43
CA LEU A 792 -0.65 13.94 -17.31
C LEU A 792 -1.22 12.54 -17.53
N LYS A 793 -1.66 12.24 -18.76
CA LYS A 793 -2.07 10.89 -19.14
C LYS A 793 -0.89 9.92 -19.03
N ASN A 794 0.25 10.27 -19.63
CA ASN A 794 1.41 9.36 -19.67
C ASN A 794 2.02 9.07 -18.29
N ALA A 795 1.86 9.97 -17.33
CA ALA A 795 2.26 9.80 -15.93
C ALA A 795 1.24 9.00 -15.09
N GLY A 796 0.03 8.76 -15.61
CA GLY A 796 -1.04 8.05 -14.89
C GLY A 796 -1.84 8.94 -13.92
N THR A 797 -1.58 10.24 -13.88
CA THR A 797 -2.27 11.19 -12.98
C THR A 797 -3.74 11.39 -13.36
N MET A 798 -4.06 11.40 -14.65
CA MET A 798 -5.44 11.51 -15.15
C MET A 798 -5.76 10.46 -16.21
N SER A 799 -6.97 9.92 -16.16
CA SER A 799 -7.49 9.01 -17.19
C SER A 799 -7.78 9.76 -18.50
N PRO A 800 -7.68 9.10 -19.67
CA PRO A 800 -7.99 9.74 -20.94
C PRO A 800 -9.46 10.20 -21.03
N GLU A 801 -10.38 9.50 -20.36
CA GLU A 801 -11.80 9.86 -20.27
C GLU A 801 -12.02 11.18 -19.52
N GLN A 802 -11.34 11.36 -18.38
CA GLN A 802 -11.40 12.61 -17.61
C GLN A 802 -10.92 13.81 -18.46
N ILE A 803 -9.83 13.63 -19.21
CA ILE A 803 -9.30 14.72 -20.07
C ILE A 803 -10.27 15.06 -21.20
N VAL A 804 -10.91 14.06 -21.81
CA VAL A 804 -11.94 14.28 -22.82
C VAL A 804 -13.14 15.05 -22.25
N LEU A 805 -13.60 14.68 -21.05
CA LEU A 805 -14.67 15.41 -20.36
C LEU A 805 -14.28 16.87 -20.11
N ILE A 806 -13.06 17.13 -19.62
CA ILE A 806 -12.56 18.50 -19.40
C ILE A 806 -12.58 19.31 -20.71
N LEU A 807 -12.14 18.72 -21.83
CA LEU A 807 -12.15 19.40 -23.13
C LEU A 807 -13.57 19.71 -23.62
N GLN A 808 -14.52 18.78 -23.42
CA GLN A 808 -15.92 18.95 -23.78
C GLN A 808 -16.63 19.99 -22.90
N HIS A 809 -16.41 19.95 -21.57
CA HIS A 809 -16.96 20.93 -20.64
C HIS A 809 -16.43 22.34 -20.86
N ALA A 810 -15.19 22.48 -21.33
CA ALA A 810 -14.61 23.77 -21.70
C ALA A 810 -15.28 24.40 -22.96
N SER A 811 -16.18 23.68 -23.65
CA SER A 811 -16.91 24.16 -24.83
C SER A 811 -18.35 23.63 -24.80
N PRO A 812 -19.18 24.08 -23.84
CA PRO A 812 -20.50 23.51 -23.60
C PRO A 812 -21.42 23.71 -24.83
N GLY A 813 -22.16 22.66 -25.19
CA GLY A 813 -23.07 22.67 -26.34
C GLY A 813 -22.40 22.60 -27.71
N SER A 814 -21.07 22.55 -27.78
CA SER A 814 -20.35 22.32 -29.03
C SER A 814 -20.39 20.85 -29.42
N GLU A 815 -20.62 20.55 -30.70
CA GLU A 815 -20.47 19.19 -31.19
C GLU A 815 -19.00 18.73 -31.04
N PRO A 816 -18.73 17.41 -30.91
CA PRO A 816 -17.38 16.90 -30.67
C PRO A 816 -16.34 17.38 -31.69
N HIS A 817 -16.74 17.58 -32.94
CA HIS A 817 -15.86 18.01 -34.02
C HIS A 817 -15.44 19.50 -33.94
N CYS A 818 -16.17 20.30 -33.16
CA CYS A 818 -15.91 21.71 -32.89
C CYS A 818 -15.05 21.93 -31.64
N VAL A 819 -14.85 20.89 -30.81
CA VAL A 819 -14.11 21.01 -29.55
C VAL A 819 -12.61 21.19 -29.83
N PRO A 820 -11.98 22.32 -29.44
CA PRO A 820 -10.57 22.57 -29.71
C PRO A 820 -9.66 21.54 -29.01
N LEU A 821 -8.60 21.10 -29.69
CA LEU A 821 -7.58 20.15 -29.23
C LEU A 821 -8.06 18.70 -29.04
N LEU A 822 -9.36 18.40 -29.22
CA LEU A 822 -9.90 17.06 -29.02
C LEU A 822 -9.38 16.06 -30.07
N ARG A 823 -9.27 16.48 -31.34
CA ARG A 823 -8.74 15.63 -32.42
C ARG A 823 -7.28 15.27 -32.16
N GLU A 824 -6.47 16.30 -31.92
CA GLU A 824 -5.03 16.16 -31.67
C GLU A 824 -4.76 15.31 -30.44
N PHE A 825 -5.59 15.43 -29.39
CA PHE A 825 -5.44 14.65 -28.16
C PHE A 825 -5.79 13.19 -28.39
N LEU A 826 -6.93 12.89 -29.01
CA LEU A 826 -7.33 11.53 -29.33
C LEU A 826 -6.32 10.86 -30.26
N GLU A 827 -5.83 11.55 -31.30
CA GLU A 827 -4.77 11.04 -32.19
C GLU A 827 -3.48 10.74 -31.42
N ALA A 828 -3.02 11.65 -30.54
CA ALA A 828 -1.78 11.46 -29.77
C ALA A 828 -1.86 10.33 -28.74
N ILE A 829 -3.02 10.16 -28.08
CA ILE A 829 -3.19 9.11 -27.07
C ILE A 829 -3.36 7.74 -27.70
N LEU A 830 -4.19 7.64 -28.74
CA LEU A 830 -4.48 6.37 -29.41
C LEU A 830 -3.30 5.88 -30.29
N SER A 831 -2.42 6.79 -30.72
CA SER A 831 -1.18 6.42 -31.43
C SER A 831 -0.01 6.06 -30.51
N SER A 832 -0.08 6.38 -29.22
CA SER A 832 1.02 6.09 -28.30
C SER A 832 1.19 4.59 -28.10
N LYS A 833 2.43 4.08 -28.26
CA LYS A 833 2.78 2.67 -27.95
C LYS A 833 2.50 2.29 -26.49
N ARG A 834 2.40 3.27 -25.59
CA ARG A 834 2.10 3.08 -24.17
C ARG A 834 0.59 2.91 -23.90
N THR A 835 -0.27 3.12 -24.89
CA THR A 835 -1.72 2.93 -24.78
C THR A 835 -2.13 1.73 -25.61
N ASN A 836 -2.81 0.75 -25.03
CA ASN A 836 -3.53 -0.23 -25.84
C ASN A 836 -4.82 0.40 -26.38
N ALA A 837 -4.81 0.86 -27.63
CA ALA A 837 -5.96 1.51 -28.25
C ALA A 837 -7.21 0.60 -28.30
N GLN A 838 -7.04 -0.72 -28.34
CA GLN A 838 -8.16 -1.69 -28.29
C GLN A 838 -8.88 -1.70 -26.94
N ALA A 839 -8.23 -1.25 -25.86
CA ALA A 839 -8.86 -1.14 -24.54
C ALA A 839 -9.87 0.03 -24.45
N TYR A 840 -9.85 0.97 -25.42
CA TYR A 840 -10.66 2.19 -25.41
C TYR A 840 -11.58 2.32 -26.64
N PRO A 841 -12.54 1.39 -26.86
CA PRO A 841 -13.40 1.39 -28.04
C PRO A 841 -14.30 2.63 -28.13
N HIS A 842 -14.68 3.21 -26.99
CA HIS A 842 -15.51 4.41 -26.93
C HIS A 842 -14.75 5.69 -27.34
N LEU A 843 -13.43 5.79 -27.04
CA LEU A 843 -12.58 6.90 -27.50
C LEU A 843 -12.30 6.82 -29.01
N LEU A 844 -12.10 5.60 -29.53
CA LEU A 844 -12.02 5.35 -30.98
C LEU A 844 -13.30 5.80 -31.68
N MET A 845 -14.46 5.44 -31.14
CA MET A 845 -15.75 5.90 -31.67
C MET A 845 -15.92 7.42 -31.59
N MET A 846 -15.39 8.06 -30.54
CA MET A 846 -15.38 9.52 -30.42
C MET A 846 -14.51 10.18 -31.48
N LEU A 847 -13.32 9.65 -31.76
CA LEU A 847 -12.46 10.12 -32.84
C LEU A 847 -13.15 10.00 -34.21
N VAL A 848 -13.87 8.90 -34.45
CA VAL A 848 -14.69 8.72 -35.66
C VAL A 848 -15.79 9.79 -35.77
N LYS A 849 -16.51 10.07 -34.67
CA LYS A 849 -17.53 11.14 -34.65
C LYS A 849 -16.93 12.51 -34.97
N VAL A 850 -15.70 12.79 -34.48
CA VAL A 850 -14.97 14.02 -34.80
C VAL A 850 -14.66 14.12 -36.30
N TYR A 851 -14.15 13.06 -36.92
CA TYR A 851 -13.88 13.04 -38.36
C TYR A 851 -15.17 13.18 -39.19
N VAL A 852 -16.22 12.43 -38.86
CA VAL A 852 -17.52 12.49 -39.56
C VAL A 852 -18.13 13.89 -39.48
N GLY A 853 -18.09 14.53 -38.31
CA GLY A 853 -18.57 15.90 -38.14
C GLY A 853 -17.80 16.91 -38.98
N LYS A 854 -16.46 16.80 -39.07
CA LYS A 854 -15.64 17.68 -39.92
C LYS A 854 -15.83 17.45 -41.43
N LEU A 855 -16.20 16.24 -41.84
CA LEU A 855 -16.48 15.91 -43.24
C LEU A 855 -17.86 16.43 -43.70
N ALA A 856 -18.79 16.63 -42.77
CA ALA A 856 -20.15 17.08 -43.07
C ALA A 856 -20.16 18.57 -43.47
N PRO A 857 -20.94 18.97 -44.49
CA PRO A 857 -21.05 20.38 -44.88
C PRO A 857 -21.67 21.21 -43.74
N TYR A 858 -20.89 22.13 -43.20
CA TYR A 858 -21.28 23.01 -42.08
C TYR A 858 -22.43 23.93 -42.50
N SER A 859 -23.53 23.97 -41.74
CA SER A 859 -24.71 24.79 -42.05
C SER A 859 -24.61 26.27 -41.62
N GLY A 860 -23.43 26.73 -41.19
CA GLY A 860 -23.18 28.09 -40.72
C GLY A 860 -22.19 28.84 -41.61
N SER A 861 -22.45 30.12 -41.89
CA SER A 861 -21.77 31.00 -42.85
C SER A 861 -20.35 31.45 -42.45
N GLY A 862 -19.53 30.57 -41.88
CA GLY A 862 -18.10 30.79 -41.67
C GLY A 862 -17.35 29.73 -42.45
N SER A 863 -16.39 30.13 -43.30
CA SER A 863 -15.52 29.19 -43.99
C SER A 863 -14.86 28.23 -42.98
N PRO A 864 -14.60 26.96 -43.35
CA PRO A 864 -13.70 26.15 -42.54
C PRO A 864 -12.38 26.92 -42.50
N GLN A 865 -11.97 27.38 -41.32
CA GLN A 865 -10.57 27.69 -41.09
C GLN A 865 -9.81 26.37 -41.29
N GLN A 866 -9.47 26.07 -42.54
CA GLN A 866 -8.38 25.18 -42.87
C GLN A 866 -7.17 25.81 -42.21
N THR A 867 -6.85 25.34 -41.01
CA THR A 867 -5.60 25.70 -40.35
C THR A 867 -4.50 25.27 -41.31
N PRO A 868 -3.58 26.17 -41.70
CA PRO A 868 -2.40 25.77 -42.44
C PRO A 868 -1.56 24.95 -41.48
N SER A 869 -1.78 23.63 -41.45
CA SER A 869 -0.89 22.72 -40.76
C SER A 869 0.42 22.72 -41.53
N GLN A 870 1.40 23.48 -41.03
CA GLN A 870 2.79 23.23 -41.34
C GLN A 870 3.07 21.75 -41.00
N LEU A 871 3.33 20.97 -42.05
CA LEU A 871 4.06 19.72 -42.10
C LEU A 871 4.07 18.88 -40.81
N VAL A 872 3.19 17.89 -40.70
CA VAL A 872 3.48 16.67 -39.93
C VAL A 872 2.89 15.45 -40.66
N HIS A 873 3.55 15.03 -41.75
CA HIS A 873 3.64 13.60 -42.06
C HIS A 873 4.67 12.97 -41.12
N THR A 874 4.35 12.86 -39.83
CA THR A 874 4.90 11.76 -39.03
C THR A 874 3.79 10.76 -38.95
N LYS A 875 3.92 9.64 -39.67
CA LYS A 875 3.03 8.50 -39.48
C LYS A 875 3.10 8.10 -38.00
N PRO A 876 2.02 8.23 -37.21
CA PRO A 876 1.92 7.44 -36.00
C PRO A 876 1.63 6.01 -36.50
N THR A 877 2.66 5.17 -36.57
CA THR A 877 2.63 3.88 -37.27
C THR A 877 1.65 2.86 -36.69
N THR A 878 0.98 3.17 -35.57
CA THR A 878 0.09 2.28 -34.83
C THR A 878 -1.40 2.57 -35.03
N LEU A 879 -1.80 3.84 -35.23
CA LEU A 879 -3.22 4.21 -35.33
C LEU A 879 -3.78 4.11 -36.75
N PHE A 880 -2.95 4.42 -37.75
CA PHE A 880 -3.36 4.56 -39.14
C PHE A 880 -2.85 3.38 -39.98
N GLY A 881 -3.77 2.63 -40.59
CA GLY A 881 -3.48 1.45 -41.39
C GLY A 881 -3.04 1.78 -42.83
N ASN A 882 -2.43 0.80 -43.51
CA ASN A 882 -2.03 0.94 -44.91
C ASN A 882 -3.27 1.09 -45.79
N ARG A 883 -3.33 2.18 -46.56
CA ARG A 883 -4.44 2.45 -47.49
C ARG A 883 -4.25 1.64 -48.79
N PRO A 884 -5.18 0.74 -49.15
CA PRO A 884 -5.12 0.03 -50.43
C PRO A 884 -5.27 0.95 -51.64
N ALA A 885 -4.64 0.58 -52.75
CA ALA A 885 -4.68 1.37 -53.99
C ALA A 885 -6.08 1.49 -54.61
N TRP A 886 -6.94 0.47 -54.44
CA TRP A 886 -8.30 0.47 -54.98
C TRP A 886 -9.19 1.59 -54.42
N LEU A 887 -8.86 2.14 -53.25
CA LEU A 887 -9.58 3.30 -52.69
C LEU A 887 -9.39 4.58 -53.51
N LEU A 888 -8.39 4.63 -54.40
CA LEU A 888 -8.20 5.74 -55.35
C LEU A 888 -9.18 5.66 -56.52
N GLU A 889 -9.64 4.45 -56.88
CA GLU A 889 -10.63 4.24 -57.94
C GLU A 889 -12.03 4.73 -57.55
N LEU A 890 -12.25 5.00 -56.26
CA LEU A 890 -13.49 5.53 -55.74
C LEU A 890 -13.52 7.07 -55.72
N PRO A 891 -14.71 7.68 -55.71
CA PRO A 891 -14.86 9.12 -55.45
C PRO A 891 -14.17 9.50 -54.12
N PRO A 892 -13.56 10.71 -54.03
CA PRO A 892 -13.52 11.78 -55.02
C PRO A 892 -12.38 11.67 -56.05
N PHE A 893 -11.54 10.63 -55.99
CA PHE A 893 -10.28 10.57 -56.75
C PHE A 893 -10.43 9.95 -58.14
N PHE A 894 -11.33 8.97 -58.32
CA PHE A 894 -11.65 8.34 -59.63
C PHE A 894 -10.39 7.94 -60.43
N GLY A 895 -9.42 7.31 -59.77
CA GLY A 895 -8.16 6.84 -60.36
C GLY A 895 -7.04 7.90 -60.42
N ARG A 896 -7.29 9.15 -59.98
CA ARG A 896 -6.27 10.21 -59.91
C ARG A 896 -5.40 10.06 -58.67
N ALA A 897 -4.08 10.28 -58.83
CA ALA A 897 -3.16 10.34 -57.71
C ALA A 897 -3.41 11.57 -56.83
N VAL A 898 -3.17 11.43 -55.52
CA VAL A 898 -3.30 12.54 -54.55
C VAL A 898 -2.13 13.51 -54.74
N THR A 899 -2.41 14.78 -55.05
CA THR A 899 -1.38 15.81 -55.24
C THR A 899 -0.94 16.41 -53.90
N LYS A 900 0.31 16.89 -53.81
CA LYS A 900 0.84 17.57 -52.61
C LYS A 900 0.57 19.08 -52.59
N THR A 901 0.26 19.66 -53.74
CA THR A 901 -0.01 21.09 -53.93
C THR A 901 -1.50 21.32 -54.15
N CYS A 902 -2.03 22.39 -53.57
CA CYS A 902 -3.43 22.79 -53.70
C CYS A 902 -3.57 23.92 -54.72
N ASP A 903 -4.45 23.75 -55.70
CA ASP A 903 -4.68 24.75 -56.76
C ASP A 903 -5.76 25.80 -56.38
N GLN A 904 -6.36 25.71 -55.18
CA GLN A 904 -7.59 26.46 -54.83
C GLN A 904 -7.45 27.40 -53.61
N TYR A 905 -6.31 28.04 -53.40
CA TYR A 905 -6.10 28.89 -52.21
C TYR A 905 -7.03 30.13 -52.11
N SER A 906 -8.03 30.34 -52.99
CA SER A 906 -8.85 31.57 -52.96
C SER A 906 -10.33 31.56 -53.37
N THR A 907 -11.07 30.46 -53.56
CA THR A 907 -12.52 30.57 -53.93
C THR A 907 -13.46 29.51 -53.38
N THR A 908 -14.69 29.96 -53.05
CA THR A 908 -15.84 29.27 -52.44
C THR A 908 -16.58 28.30 -53.37
N MET A 909 -15.87 27.58 -54.24
CA MET A 909 -16.46 26.60 -55.16
C MET A 909 -16.36 25.16 -54.62
N ASN A 910 -17.27 24.30 -55.09
CA ASN A 910 -17.46 22.92 -54.65
C ASN A 910 -16.15 22.10 -54.78
N LEU A 911 -15.59 21.62 -53.66
CA LEU A 911 -14.28 20.93 -53.61
C LEU A 911 -14.22 19.65 -54.45
N ALA A 912 -15.36 19.01 -54.67
CA ALA A 912 -15.47 17.72 -55.35
C ALA A 912 -15.06 17.74 -56.84
N GLU A 913 -15.15 18.89 -57.51
CA GLU A 913 -14.92 18.99 -58.95
C GLU A 913 -13.53 19.51 -59.33
N CYS A 914 -12.78 20.09 -58.37
CA CYS A 914 -11.65 20.97 -58.71
C CYS A 914 -10.32 20.67 -57.99
N CYS A 915 -10.26 19.91 -56.88
CA CYS A 915 -8.99 19.64 -56.19
C CYS A 915 -8.90 18.22 -55.61
N ALA A 916 -7.79 17.53 -55.91
CA ALA A 916 -7.47 16.17 -55.43
C ALA A 916 -6.26 16.14 -54.48
N CYS A 917 -5.93 17.26 -53.83
CA CYS A 917 -4.74 17.35 -53.00
C CYS A 917 -4.92 16.78 -51.59
N SER A 918 -3.79 16.45 -50.94
CA SER A 918 -3.75 15.92 -49.58
C SER A 918 -4.35 16.85 -48.54
N ASN A 919 -4.28 18.17 -48.74
CA ASN A 919 -4.76 19.15 -47.76
C ASN A 919 -6.28 19.32 -47.81
N CYS A 920 -6.87 19.29 -49.01
CA CYS A 920 -8.32 19.40 -49.19
C CYS A 920 -9.07 18.16 -48.68
N TRP A 921 -8.42 17.00 -48.73
CA TRP A 921 -9.01 15.71 -48.34
C TRP A 921 -8.31 15.05 -47.13
N ASP A 922 -7.59 15.82 -46.30
CA ASP A 922 -6.83 15.29 -45.15
C ASP A 922 -7.70 14.44 -44.22
N GLU A 923 -8.87 14.96 -43.84
CA GLU A 923 -9.82 14.26 -42.94
C GLU A 923 -10.35 12.96 -43.57
N LEU A 924 -10.61 12.96 -44.88
CA LEU A 924 -11.07 11.76 -45.60
C LEU A 924 -9.97 10.71 -45.69
N LEU A 925 -8.74 11.14 -46.00
CA LEU A 925 -7.58 10.25 -46.11
C LEU A 925 -7.21 9.62 -44.76
N ARG A 926 -7.25 10.42 -43.68
CA ARG A 926 -7.06 9.93 -42.30
C ARG A 926 -8.15 8.94 -41.89
N MET A 927 -9.41 9.25 -42.18
CA MET A 927 -10.53 8.37 -41.88
C MET A 927 -10.45 7.03 -42.66
N GLN A 928 -10.10 7.06 -43.96
CA GLN A 928 -9.87 5.84 -44.74
C GLN A 928 -8.74 5.00 -44.14
N SER A 929 -7.63 5.63 -43.76
CA SER A 929 -6.49 4.93 -43.16
C SER A 929 -6.82 4.36 -41.77
N LEU A 930 -7.61 5.07 -40.95
CA LEU A 930 -8.10 4.57 -39.66
C LEU A 930 -9.01 3.34 -39.84
N LEU A 931 -9.95 3.38 -40.79
CA LEU A 931 -10.83 2.24 -41.09
C LEU A 931 -10.09 1.02 -41.64
N CYS A 932 -8.94 1.23 -42.28
CA CYS A 932 -8.04 0.18 -42.74
C CYS A 932 -7.13 -0.39 -41.64
N SER A 933 -7.19 0.12 -40.41
CA SER A 933 -6.44 -0.44 -39.27
C SER A 933 -7.13 -1.67 -38.67
N ASP A 934 -6.34 -2.51 -38.00
CA ASP A 934 -6.81 -3.69 -37.25
C ASP A 934 -7.40 -3.32 -35.87
N LEU A 935 -7.47 -2.03 -35.54
CA LEU A 935 -7.94 -1.55 -34.23
C LEU A 935 -9.47 -1.59 -34.09
N LEU A 936 -10.21 -1.62 -35.21
CA LEU A 936 -11.66 -1.57 -35.24
C LEU A 936 -12.26 -2.98 -35.32
N SER A 937 -12.95 -3.39 -34.25
CA SER A 937 -13.73 -4.62 -34.21
C SER A 937 -14.92 -4.58 -35.18
N ALA A 938 -15.48 -5.76 -35.51
CA ALA A 938 -16.67 -5.86 -36.35
C ALA A 938 -17.86 -5.05 -35.78
N SER A 939 -18.05 -5.07 -34.46
CA SER A 939 -19.12 -4.32 -33.78
C SER A 939 -18.97 -2.80 -33.89
N LEU A 940 -17.74 -2.28 -33.80
CA LEU A 940 -17.47 -0.86 -34.00
C LEU A 940 -17.71 -0.45 -35.45
N ARG A 941 -17.33 -1.27 -36.43
CA ARG A 941 -17.58 -0.99 -37.86
C ARG A 941 -19.07 -0.85 -38.17
N THR A 942 -19.93 -1.68 -37.57
CA THR A 942 -21.39 -1.54 -37.69
C THR A 942 -21.88 -0.21 -37.11
N GLN A 943 -21.39 0.20 -35.94
CA GLN A 943 -21.75 1.50 -35.34
C GLN A 943 -21.26 2.69 -36.20
N VAL A 944 -20.07 2.59 -36.80
CA VAL A 944 -19.58 3.61 -37.74
C VAL A 944 -20.48 3.67 -38.98
N LEU A 945 -20.90 2.53 -39.52
CA LEU A 945 -21.81 2.48 -40.66
C LEU A 945 -23.15 3.17 -40.33
N GLU A 946 -23.75 2.89 -39.18
CA GLU A 946 -24.97 3.57 -38.73
C GLU A 946 -24.79 5.09 -38.58
N LEU A 947 -23.63 5.54 -38.07
CA LEU A 947 -23.33 6.97 -37.96
C LEU A 947 -23.18 7.62 -39.33
N LEU A 948 -22.53 6.96 -40.29
CA LEU A 948 -22.38 7.45 -41.66
C LEU A 948 -23.74 7.55 -42.36
N GLU A 949 -24.63 6.57 -42.17
CA GLU A 949 -25.98 6.55 -42.74
C GLU A 949 -26.90 7.64 -42.15
N LYS A 950 -26.76 7.94 -40.86
CA LYS A 950 -27.50 9.01 -40.18
C LYS A 950 -26.96 10.42 -40.50
N SER A 951 -25.73 10.52 -41.00
CA SER A 951 -25.10 11.80 -41.32
C SER A 951 -25.48 12.34 -42.71
N SER A 952 -25.32 13.65 -42.92
CA SER A 952 -25.52 14.28 -44.24
C SER A 952 -24.54 13.79 -45.31
N LEU A 953 -23.47 13.07 -44.92
CA LEU A 953 -22.52 12.43 -45.83
C LEU A 953 -23.16 11.33 -46.67
N ALA A 954 -24.26 10.74 -46.20
CA ALA A 954 -24.92 9.64 -46.90
C ALA A 954 -25.43 10.04 -48.30
N ALA A 955 -25.72 11.33 -48.50
CA ALA A 955 -26.25 11.89 -49.75
C ALA A 955 -25.16 12.20 -50.80
N SER A 956 -23.87 12.20 -50.42
CA SER A 956 -22.77 12.50 -51.34
C SER A 956 -22.02 11.24 -51.75
N ASP A 957 -21.80 11.08 -53.06
CA ASP A 957 -21.03 9.98 -53.62
C ASP A 957 -19.54 10.04 -53.24
N ASN A 958 -19.03 11.20 -52.82
CA ASN A 958 -17.62 11.42 -52.45
C ASN A 958 -17.17 10.59 -51.24
N TYR A 959 -18.12 10.13 -50.41
CA TYR A 959 -17.84 9.39 -49.18
C TYR A 959 -18.17 7.89 -49.27
N VAL A 960 -18.47 7.38 -50.47
CA VAL A 960 -18.78 5.95 -50.69
C VAL A 960 -17.63 5.05 -50.22
N SER A 961 -16.38 5.50 -50.35
CA SER A 961 -15.21 4.77 -49.85
C SER A 961 -15.29 4.42 -48.36
N LEU A 962 -15.85 5.30 -47.52
CA LEU A 962 -16.04 5.03 -46.08
C LEU A 962 -17.12 3.99 -45.83
N LYS A 963 -18.21 4.02 -46.61
CA LYS A 963 -19.28 3.02 -46.54
C LYS A 963 -18.77 1.64 -46.94
N VAL A 964 -18.02 1.54 -48.04
CA VAL A 964 -17.44 0.28 -48.53
C VAL A 964 -16.52 -0.36 -47.48
N LEU A 965 -15.73 0.45 -46.75
CA LEU A 965 -14.82 -0.04 -45.71
C LEU A 965 -15.53 -0.56 -44.44
N CYS A 966 -16.77 -0.12 -44.19
CA CYS A 966 -17.55 -0.53 -43.00
C CYS A 966 -18.58 -1.63 -43.29
N LEU A 967 -18.94 -1.86 -44.57
CA LEU A 967 -19.91 -2.86 -44.96
C LEU A 967 -19.37 -4.29 -44.82
N PRO A 968 -20.25 -5.27 -44.54
CA PRO A 968 -19.92 -6.68 -44.68
C PRO A 968 -19.42 -6.98 -46.10
N PRO A 969 -18.45 -7.89 -46.27
CA PRO A 969 -17.74 -8.07 -47.54
C PRO A 969 -18.64 -8.42 -48.72
N GLY A 970 -19.67 -9.27 -48.53
CA GLY A 970 -20.63 -9.58 -49.59
C GLY A 970 -21.46 -8.38 -50.04
N GLN A 971 -21.84 -7.49 -49.12
CA GLN A 971 -22.57 -6.26 -49.43
C GLN A 971 -21.67 -5.22 -50.08
N ALA A 972 -20.44 -5.07 -49.58
CA ALA A 972 -19.41 -4.20 -50.17
C ALA A 972 -19.11 -4.62 -51.63
N ARG A 973 -18.93 -5.92 -51.88
CA ARG A 973 -18.73 -6.49 -53.21
C ARG A 973 -19.90 -6.19 -54.14
N SER A 974 -21.13 -6.41 -53.69
CA SER A 974 -22.33 -6.13 -54.49
C SER A 974 -22.45 -4.64 -54.86
N LEU A 975 -22.14 -3.75 -53.90
CA LEU A 975 -22.14 -2.30 -54.11
C LEU A 975 -21.05 -1.86 -55.12
N LEU A 976 -19.82 -2.33 -54.93
CA LEU A 976 -18.71 -2.04 -55.85
C LEU A 976 -19.01 -2.58 -57.26
N LEU A 977 -19.51 -3.81 -57.37
CA LEU A 977 -19.84 -4.43 -58.66
C LEU A 977 -20.98 -3.71 -59.38
N LYS A 978 -21.91 -3.06 -58.65
CA LYS A 978 -23.03 -2.29 -59.23
C LYS A 978 -22.61 -0.89 -59.67
N SER A 979 -21.82 -0.19 -58.86
CA SER A 979 -21.58 1.26 -59.02
C SER A 979 -20.13 1.62 -59.42
N TYR A 980 -19.12 0.84 -59.00
CA TYR A 980 -17.69 1.13 -59.21
C TYR A 980 -16.90 -0.14 -59.56
N PRO A 981 -17.14 -0.76 -60.73
CA PRO A 981 -16.58 -2.07 -61.07
C PRO A 981 -15.04 -2.09 -61.19
N SER A 982 -14.40 -0.97 -61.52
CA SER A 982 -12.92 -0.88 -61.61
C SER A 982 -12.21 -1.12 -60.27
N ALA A 983 -12.87 -0.84 -59.14
CA ALA A 983 -12.28 -1.02 -57.81
C ALA A 983 -12.41 -2.45 -57.26
N VAL A 984 -13.25 -3.31 -57.88
CA VAL A 984 -13.61 -4.63 -57.35
C VAL A 984 -12.42 -5.58 -57.28
N LEU A 985 -11.59 -5.63 -58.34
CA LEU A 985 -10.43 -6.53 -58.38
C LEU A 985 -9.43 -6.20 -57.27
N GLY A 986 -9.04 -4.93 -57.14
CA GLY A 986 -8.14 -4.50 -56.07
C GLY A 986 -8.75 -4.64 -54.67
N PHE A 987 -10.08 -4.52 -54.52
CA PHE A 987 -10.77 -4.84 -53.26
C PHE A 987 -10.59 -6.31 -52.88
N MET A 988 -10.84 -7.21 -53.83
CA MET A 988 -10.74 -8.66 -53.63
C MET A 988 -9.30 -9.10 -53.31
N GLU A 989 -8.32 -8.59 -54.04
CA GLU A 989 -6.90 -8.84 -53.75
C GLU A 989 -6.49 -8.36 -52.35
N SER A 990 -7.02 -7.23 -51.90
CA SER A 990 -6.67 -6.65 -50.59
C SER A 990 -7.35 -7.32 -49.40
N LYS A 991 -8.59 -7.82 -49.56
CA LYS A 991 -9.41 -8.36 -48.46
C LYS A 991 -9.45 -9.89 -48.44
N PHE A 992 -9.34 -10.53 -49.60
CA PHE A 992 -9.49 -11.97 -49.80
C PHE A 992 -8.34 -12.54 -50.66
N PRO A 993 -7.07 -12.37 -50.27
CA PRO A 993 -5.94 -12.83 -51.09
C PRO A 993 -5.90 -14.36 -51.29
N GLU A 994 -6.45 -15.14 -50.35
CA GLU A 994 -6.38 -16.61 -50.34
C GLU A 994 -7.75 -17.31 -50.33
N ASP A 995 -8.86 -16.56 -50.35
CA ASP A 995 -10.21 -17.13 -50.20
C ASP A 995 -10.86 -17.51 -51.54
N SER A 996 -10.58 -18.73 -51.99
CA SER A 996 -11.11 -19.27 -53.25
C SER A 996 -12.64 -19.29 -53.36
N ALA A 997 -13.39 -19.34 -52.26
CA ALA A 997 -14.85 -19.37 -52.27
C ALA A 997 -15.46 -18.00 -52.62
N GLU A 998 -14.88 -16.92 -52.09
CA GLU A 998 -15.33 -15.55 -52.37
C GLU A 998 -14.99 -15.13 -53.81
N TRP A 999 -13.85 -15.58 -54.36
CA TRP A 999 -13.49 -15.39 -55.76
C TRP A 999 -14.41 -16.18 -56.72
N ALA A 1000 -14.79 -17.41 -56.33
CA ALA A 1000 -15.79 -18.20 -57.06
C ALA A 1000 -17.16 -17.50 -57.07
N SER A 1001 -17.59 -16.98 -55.93
CA SER A 1001 -18.83 -16.22 -55.81
C SER A 1001 -18.80 -14.93 -56.66
N LEU A 1002 -17.68 -14.20 -56.67
CA LEU A 1002 -17.49 -13.05 -57.56
C LEU A 1002 -17.64 -13.43 -59.04
N TYR A 1003 -17.01 -14.54 -59.47
CA TYR A 1003 -17.11 -15.01 -60.85
C TYR A 1003 -18.56 -15.32 -61.24
N THR A 1004 -19.32 -15.98 -60.36
CA THR A 1004 -20.73 -16.28 -60.61
C THR A 1004 -21.60 -15.01 -60.69
N ASP A 1005 -21.37 -14.04 -59.79
CA ASP A 1005 -22.09 -12.74 -59.77
C ASP A 1005 -21.81 -11.92 -61.04
N VAL A 1006 -20.56 -11.90 -61.50
CA VAL A 1006 -20.13 -11.19 -62.72
C VAL A 1006 -20.67 -11.88 -63.97
N SER A 1007 -20.59 -13.21 -64.02
CA SER A 1007 -21.09 -14.02 -65.15
C SER A 1007 -22.60 -13.84 -65.36
N GLY A 1008 -23.38 -13.80 -64.28
CA GLY A 1008 -24.81 -13.50 -64.34
C GLY A 1008 -25.11 -12.09 -64.88
N LYS A 1009 -24.30 -11.09 -64.50
CA LYS A 1009 -24.45 -9.71 -65.01
C LYS A 1009 -23.97 -9.56 -66.46
N LEU A 1010 -22.96 -10.32 -66.88
CA LEU A 1010 -22.46 -10.33 -68.25
C LEU A 1010 -23.53 -10.81 -69.23
N GLN A 1011 -24.30 -11.84 -68.84
CA GLN A 1011 -25.43 -12.36 -69.62
C GLN A 1011 -26.60 -11.36 -69.73
N ALA A 1012 -26.75 -10.46 -68.75
CA ALA A 1012 -27.81 -9.45 -68.72
C ALA A 1012 -27.44 -8.10 -69.37
N CYS A 1013 -26.17 -7.85 -69.72
CA CYS A 1013 -25.69 -6.51 -70.13
C CYS A 1013 -25.59 -6.30 -71.66
N LYS A 1014 -25.91 -5.07 -72.12
CA LYS A 1014 -25.67 -4.62 -73.51
C LYS A 1014 -24.23 -4.07 -73.68
N LYS A 1015 -23.68 -4.26 -74.89
CA LYS A 1015 -22.26 -4.18 -75.36
C LYS A 1015 -21.26 -3.14 -74.76
N LYS A 1016 -21.66 -2.05 -74.07
CA LYS A 1016 -20.71 -1.02 -73.56
C LYS A 1016 -20.21 -1.23 -72.12
N LYS A 1017 -21.04 -1.76 -71.20
CA LYS A 1017 -20.60 -2.11 -69.83
C LYS A 1017 -19.94 -3.50 -69.76
N GLY A 1018 -20.06 -4.29 -70.82
CA GLY A 1018 -19.55 -5.66 -70.88
C GLY A 1018 -18.02 -5.77 -70.84
N SER A 1019 -17.25 -4.78 -71.30
CA SER A 1019 -15.79 -4.87 -71.34
C SER A 1019 -15.14 -4.91 -69.96
N VAL A 1020 -15.63 -4.09 -69.02
CA VAL A 1020 -15.12 -4.07 -67.64
C VAL A 1020 -15.49 -5.35 -66.90
N TYR A 1021 -16.72 -5.84 -67.06
CA TYR A 1021 -17.14 -7.12 -66.46
C TYR A 1021 -16.45 -8.33 -67.13
N SER A 1022 -16.11 -8.27 -68.42
CA SER A 1022 -15.28 -9.29 -69.10
C SER A 1022 -13.89 -9.34 -68.47
N HIS A 1023 -13.26 -8.18 -68.30
CA HIS A 1023 -11.94 -8.10 -67.67
C HIS A 1023 -11.95 -8.61 -66.22
N ILE A 1024 -12.99 -8.26 -65.43
CA ILE A 1024 -13.14 -8.79 -64.06
C ILE A 1024 -13.36 -10.31 -64.06
N SER A 1025 -14.16 -10.81 -65.01
CA SER A 1025 -14.43 -12.24 -65.16
C SER A 1025 -13.17 -13.01 -65.56
N GLU A 1026 -12.37 -12.48 -66.48
CA GLU A 1026 -11.09 -13.05 -66.92
C GLU A 1026 -10.06 -13.06 -65.78
N ALA A 1027 -9.93 -11.95 -65.05
CA ALA A 1027 -9.03 -11.85 -63.90
C ALA A 1027 -9.43 -12.82 -62.77
N ALA A 1028 -10.73 -12.92 -62.46
CA ALA A 1028 -11.23 -13.88 -61.48
C ALA A 1028 -11.00 -15.34 -61.92
N LEU A 1029 -11.22 -15.66 -63.21
CA LEU A 1029 -10.91 -16.99 -63.75
C LEU A 1029 -9.41 -17.30 -63.75
N SER A 1030 -8.56 -16.31 -64.03
CA SER A 1030 -7.11 -16.46 -63.96
C SER A 1030 -6.70 -16.86 -62.53
N TYR A 1031 -7.19 -16.13 -61.51
CA TYR A 1031 -6.92 -16.47 -60.11
C TYR A 1031 -7.49 -17.85 -59.73
N LEU A 1032 -8.73 -18.16 -60.09
CA LEU A 1032 -9.35 -19.44 -59.75
C LEU A 1032 -8.66 -20.62 -60.45
N SER A 1033 -8.14 -20.43 -61.66
CA SER A 1033 -7.35 -21.44 -62.38
C SER A 1033 -6.02 -21.75 -61.69
N GLU A 1034 -5.49 -20.81 -60.91
CA GLU A 1034 -4.26 -20.99 -60.14
C GLU A 1034 -4.47 -21.71 -58.81
N VAL A 1035 -5.67 -21.61 -58.21
CA VAL A 1035 -5.94 -22.01 -56.82
C VAL A 1035 -6.85 -23.25 -56.71
N LEU A 1036 -7.85 -23.41 -57.58
CA LEU A 1036 -8.81 -24.52 -57.51
C LEU A 1036 -8.25 -25.83 -58.09
N THR A 1037 -8.86 -26.95 -57.70
CA THR A 1037 -8.62 -28.24 -58.38
C THR A 1037 -9.35 -28.27 -59.73
N PRO A 1038 -8.88 -29.09 -60.69
CA PRO A 1038 -9.52 -29.21 -62.00
C PRO A 1038 -11.01 -29.59 -61.93
N VAL A 1039 -11.39 -30.42 -60.95
CA VAL A 1039 -12.80 -30.82 -60.73
C VAL A 1039 -13.63 -29.62 -60.26
N GLN A 1040 -13.17 -28.89 -59.25
CA GLN A 1040 -13.86 -27.71 -58.72
C GLN A 1040 -13.98 -26.57 -59.74
N LEU A 1041 -12.96 -26.39 -60.60
CA LEU A 1041 -13.02 -25.40 -61.67
C LEU A 1041 -14.01 -25.80 -62.77
N LEU A 1042 -14.06 -27.09 -63.13
CA LEU A 1042 -15.02 -27.60 -64.12
C LEU A 1042 -16.47 -27.49 -63.62
N ASP A 1043 -16.71 -27.73 -62.33
CA ASP A 1043 -18.04 -27.60 -61.71
C ASP A 1043 -18.56 -26.14 -61.72
N LEU A 1044 -17.64 -25.15 -61.77
CA LEU A 1044 -17.95 -23.72 -61.76
C LEU A 1044 -18.21 -23.14 -63.17
N LEU A 1045 -17.73 -23.79 -64.23
CA LEU A 1045 -17.79 -23.29 -65.61
C LEU A 1045 -19.05 -23.78 -66.36
N PRO A 1046 -19.69 -22.95 -67.20
CA PRO A 1046 -20.80 -23.40 -68.04
C PRO A 1046 -20.31 -24.35 -69.15
N PRO A 1047 -21.08 -25.41 -69.49
CA PRO A 1047 -20.66 -26.38 -70.48
C PRO A 1047 -20.58 -25.77 -71.89
N GLY A 1048 -19.49 -26.06 -72.61
CA GLY A 1048 -19.43 -25.91 -74.08
C GLY A 1048 -18.88 -24.59 -74.65
N LYS A 1049 -18.16 -23.76 -73.90
CA LYS A 1049 -17.51 -22.54 -74.42
C LYS A 1049 -16.00 -22.74 -74.65
N GLN A 1050 -15.51 -22.45 -75.86
CA GLN A 1050 -14.08 -22.54 -76.23
C GLN A 1050 -13.19 -21.56 -75.45
N GLU A 1051 -13.75 -20.45 -74.96
CA GLU A 1051 -13.05 -19.37 -74.26
C GLU A 1051 -12.44 -19.80 -72.91
N HIS A 1052 -12.89 -20.92 -72.33
CA HIS A 1052 -12.42 -21.39 -71.02
C HIS A 1052 -11.35 -22.50 -71.10
N VAL A 1053 -11.03 -22.97 -72.31
CA VAL A 1053 -10.12 -24.11 -72.52
C VAL A 1053 -8.69 -23.79 -72.06
N GLU A 1054 -8.21 -22.57 -72.27
CA GLU A 1054 -6.87 -22.15 -71.83
C GLU A 1054 -6.73 -22.10 -70.31
N HIS A 1055 -7.76 -21.62 -69.60
CA HIS A 1055 -7.77 -21.59 -68.13
C HIS A 1055 -7.85 -23.00 -67.52
N VAL A 1056 -8.63 -23.91 -68.12
CA VAL A 1056 -8.69 -25.32 -67.67
C VAL A 1056 -7.34 -26.02 -67.91
N LYS A 1057 -6.71 -25.79 -69.06
CA LYS A 1057 -5.37 -26.31 -69.35
C LYS A 1057 -4.35 -25.79 -68.35
N HIS A 1058 -4.36 -24.50 -68.06
CA HIS A 1058 -3.46 -23.88 -67.08
C HIS A 1058 -3.67 -24.45 -65.67
N CYS A 1059 -4.93 -24.63 -65.25
CA CYS A 1059 -5.28 -25.26 -63.97
C CYS A 1059 -4.78 -26.71 -63.88
N MET A 1060 -4.93 -27.50 -64.96
CA MET A 1060 -4.42 -28.87 -65.01
C MET A 1060 -2.88 -28.93 -64.90
N GLU A 1061 -2.17 -28.06 -65.61
CA GLU A 1061 -0.70 -27.98 -65.56
C GLU A 1061 -0.21 -27.59 -64.15
N ARG A 1062 -0.84 -26.58 -63.53
CA ARG A 1062 -0.57 -26.17 -62.14
C ARG A 1062 -0.88 -27.28 -61.14
N TYR A 1063 -2.01 -27.96 -61.27
CA TYR A 1063 -2.41 -29.04 -60.37
C TYR A 1063 -1.47 -30.25 -60.48
N GLN A 1064 -1.04 -30.60 -61.68
CA GLN A 1064 -0.01 -31.61 -61.89
C GLN A 1064 1.33 -31.21 -61.27
N ALA A 1065 1.74 -29.94 -61.43
CA ALA A 1065 2.95 -29.41 -60.78
C ALA A 1065 2.85 -29.44 -59.25
N LYS A 1066 1.68 -29.15 -58.68
CA LYS A 1066 1.41 -29.26 -57.23
C LYS A 1066 1.51 -30.70 -56.74
N LEU A 1067 0.88 -31.66 -57.44
CA LEU A 1067 0.99 -33.10 -57.11
C LEU A 1067 2.42 -33.62 -57.22
N LEU A 1068 3.18 -33.17 -58.23
CA LEU A 1068 4.61 -33.46 -58.37
C LEU A 1068 5.41 -32.88 -57.20
N ARG A 1069 5.15 -31.63 -56.81
CA ARG A 1069 5.81 -31.00 -55.66
C ARG A 1069 5.50 -31.75 -54.36
N GLU A 1070 4.25 -32.10 -54.11
CA GLU A 1070 3.84 -32.88 -52.93
C GLU A 1070 4.47 -34.27 -52.92
N LYS A 1071 4.54 -34.96 -54.06
CA LYS A 1071 5.27 -36.23 -54.19
C LYS A 1071 6.77 -36.07 -53.93
N ILE A 1072 7.41 -35.02 -54.46
CA ILE A 1072 8.83 -34.74 -54.20
C ILE A 1072 9.07 -34.46 -52.71
N ILE A 1073 8.19 -33.68 -52.08
CA ILE A 1073 8.26 -33.40 -50.63
C ILE A 1073 8.08 -34.69 -49.83
N ALA A 1074 7.08 -35.52 -50.17
CA ALA A 1074 6.80 -36.80 -49.51
C ALA A 1074 7.96 -37.80 -49.65
N LEU A 1075 8.49 -37.96 -50.86
CA LEU A 1075 9.70 -38.76 -51.12
C LEU A 1075 10.92 -38.19 -50.39
N GLY A 1076 11.05 -36.87 -50.31
CA GLY A 1076 12.12 -36.21 -49.57
C GLY A 1076 12.01 -36.42 -48.05
N THR A 1077 10.80 -36.43 -47.50
CA THR A 1077 10.56 -36.77 -46.08
C THR A 1077 10.79 -38.25 -45.80
N GLU A 1078 10.35 -39.16 -46.68
CA GLU A 1078 10.63 -40.60 -46.56
C GLU A 1078 12.14 -40.89 -46.66
N LEU A 1079 12.85 -40.27 -47.61
CA LEU A 1079 14.32 -40.36 -47.71
C LEU A 1079 15.03 -39.82 -46.46
N LYS A 1080 14.50 -38.76 -45.85
CA LYS A 1080 15.04 -38.18 -44.61
C LYS A 1080 14.75 -39.06 -43.38
N GLU A 1081 13.69 -39.86 -43.39
CA GLU A 1081 13.40 -40.85 -42.34
C GLU A 1081 14.17 -42.17 -42.53
N MET A 1082 14.60 -42.47 -43.76
CA MET A 1082 15.44 -43.63 -44.07
C MET A 1082 16.96 -43.39 -43.87
N MET A 1083 17.39 -42.13 -43.82
CA MET A 1083 18.75 -41.70 -43.45
C MET A 1083 18.85 -41.46 -41.95
#